data_AF-A0A8D1G083-F1
#
_entry.id   AF-A0A8D1G083-F1
#
_cell.length_a   1.000
_cell.length_b   1.000
_cell.length_c   1.000
_cell.angle_alpha   90.00
_cell.angle_beta   90.00
_cell.angle_gamma   90.00
#
_symmetry.space_group_name_H-M   'P 1'
#
loop_
_entity.id
_entity.type
_entity.pdbx_description
1 polymer ?
#
loop_
_entity_poly.entity_id
_entity_poly.type
_entity_poly.pdbx_seq_one_letter_code
_entity_poly.pdbx_strand_id
1 'polypeptide(L)'
;MSLLSCLCCSPAPSKGKDFPDSNQTNVEINIQPQHRAGYLDEDQMEVLLERVQTEVFSIKQKLDNDLKQEKKKLHQKLITKRRREMLQKHKEQRKEQLSIGEDLGAAEDAGQYLGQWRSLVAEHSAALEELQERLDQAALDELRALTLSLSEKATEELRRLQNSAMTQELLKLGVPWLFLQPILEEHSRDLAARAERLEGEERDRGQEGVQSVRQRLKDDALEASTEEQAELRHWEHLIFGQLCSSALSLSEEELLRMRQEVHGCFAQMDRSLALPQIRARVLLQAFQTAWREAEFLKLDQALAAPELQPQSKARKPRSKTKSKIDLFKKCIEEKIQLFKEQAPEDLLEKVRGELLRERVQQLEAQEGHFAESLVSLQFQKAARRARTLWAYTALLTVQDLLLQELSASETLTKSACAQILESHSPELQELERKLEDQLAHQEAAKLQRVLASRQQWAGEEPGLLHQPEETDSERQISAVLQRALSKGQKVLEHRQQSLREEQEDSVVLEDVLGNMEMDAFVTLYGQELRLASYLSKLAMLPGGTLRRLLSVALPAASQPELLALLDSFGQKHQEHAVENDGGSGLQADLGRRRKHQGWWQALESKLRGELLSRGADKMLWAHKRKESILKRTCLPLTERVTFSGKGRWPHLSLESIGDLAPVPIVGAEAVDVLNTGEKLFIFRSPTEPEISLHLPPRKKKKSFLNAKKAAWALGMN
;
A
#
# COMPACT_ATOMS: atom_id res chain seq x y z
N MET A 1 -15.60 47.91 42.15
CA MET A 1 -14.21 48.42 41.99
C MET A 1 -14.20 49.77 41.29
N SER A 2 -14.62 49.88 40.03
CA SER A 2 -14.61 51.15 39.28
C SER A 2 -15.51 52.26 39.88
N LEU A 3 -16.67 51.90 40.43
CA LEU A 3 -17.56 52.83 41.18
C LEU A 3 -16.88 53.54 42.36
N LEU A 4 -15.96 52.87 43.06
CA LEU A 4 -15.24 53.43 44.22
C LEU A 4 -13.98 54.21 43.78
N SER A 5 -13.34 53.77 42.70
CA SER A 5 -12.24 54.47 42.03
C SER A 5 -12.65 55.86 41.51
N CYS A 6 -13.86 55.99 40.96
CA CYS A 6 -14.36 57.28 40.44
C CYS A 6 -14.63 58.32 41.55
N LEU A 7 -14.81 57.89 42.80
CA LEU A 7 -15.06 58.77 43.96
C LEU A 7 -13.76 59.35 44.58
N CYS A 8 -12.56 58.95 44.09
CA CYS A 8 -11.27 59.24 44.74
C CYS A 8 -10.38 60.29 44.02
N CYS A 9 -10.78 60.91 42.91
CA CYS A 9 -9.91 61.86 42.21
C CYS A 9 -9.85 63.25 42.91
N SER A 10 -8.72 63.57 43.56
CA SER A 10 -8.35 64.94 43.99
C SER A 10 -7.62 65.69 42.86
N PRO A 11 -7.90 66.98 42.61
CA PRO A 11 -7.04 67.83 41.78
C PRO A 11 -5.79 68.26 42.58
N ALA A 12 -4.60 68.03 42.01
CA ALA A 12 -3.33 68.48 42.58
C ALA A 12 -3.23 70.02 42.62
N PRO A 13 -2.68 70.64 43.69
CA PRO A 13 -2.55 72.09 43.77
C PRO A 13 -1.35 72.57 42.93
N SER A 14 -1.61 73.43 41.94
CA SER A 14 -0.56 74.20 41.25
C SER A 14 0.00 75.28 42.18
N LYS A 15 1.32 75.26 42.40
CA LYS A 15 2.08 76.20 43.22
C LYS A 15 2.10 77.60 42.59
N GLY A 16 1.92 78.64 43.41
CA GLY A 16 2.04 80.05 43.02
C GLY A 16 3.48 80.57 42.87
N LYS A 17 3.59 81.76 42.27
CA LYS A 17 4.72 82.68 42.35
C LYS A 17 4.23 84.14 42.44
N ASP A 18 4.64 84.77 43.54
CA ASP A 18 5.07 86.16 43.76
C ASP A 18 4.07 87.37 43.73
N PHE A 19 4.10 88.10 44.86
CA PHE A 19 3.45 89.35 45.34
C PHE A 19 4.01 90.66 44.68
N PRO A 20 3.63 91.91 45.08
CA PRO A 20 2.50 92.44 45.89
C PRO A 20 1.77 93.68 45.28
N ASP A 21 0.58 94.08 45.79
CA ASP A 21 0.39 95.37 46.49
C ASP A 21 -1.08 95.77 46.77
N SER A 22 -1.27 96.30 47.98
CA SER A 22 -2.24 97.31 48.44
C SER A 22 -3.72 96.98 48.75
N ASN A 23 -4.05 97.31 50.00
CA ASN A 23 -5.30 97.85 50.56
C ASN A 23 -6.42 96.93 51.12
N GLN A 24 -6.56 97.10 52.45
CA GLN A 24 -7.80 97.28 53.24
C GLN A 24 -8.61 96.05 53.72
N THR A 25 -8.51 95.89 55.05
CA THR A 25 -9.58 95.63 56.05
C THR A 25 -10.24 94.25 56.15
N ASN A 26 -9.90 93.57 57.26
CA ASN A 26 -10.74 92.82 58.20
C ASN A 26 -11.99 92.10 57.69
N VAL A 27 -11.93 90.76 57.65
CA VAL A 27 -12.93 89.88 58.29
C VAL A 27 -12.22 88.62 58.78
N GLU A 28 -12.19 88.39 60.09
CA GLU A 28 -11.96 87.07 60.67
C GLU A 28 -13.08 86.13 60.22
N ILE A 29 -12.81 85.25 59.26
CA ILE A 29 -13.65 84.08 59.00
C ILE A 29 -12.89 82.87 59.51
N ASN A 30 -13.37 82.36 60.64
CA ASN A 30 -13.03 81.08 61.22
C ASN A 30 -13.31 79.97 60.18
N ILE A 31 -12.29 79.55 59.43
CA ILE A 31 -12.42 78.43 58.50
C ILE A 31 -12.38 77.15 59.34
N GLN A 32 -13.56 76.73 59.80
CA GLN A 32 -13.82 75.31 60.02
C GLN A 32 -13.49 74.59 58.70
N PRO A 33 -12.72 73.49 58.70
CA PRO A 33 -12.58 72.66 57.52
C PRO A 33 -13.97 72.06 57.25
N GLN A 34 -14.71 72.65 56.33
CA GLN A 34 -15.87 72.01 55.75
C GLN A 34 -15.35 70.73 55.10
N HIS A 35 -15.67 69.59 55.72
CA HIS A 35 -15.62 68.29 55.07
C HIS A 35 -16.27 68.45 53.69
N ARG A 36 -15.48 68.39 52.63
CA ARG A 36 -16.02 68.37 51.26
C ARG A 36 -16.92 67.14 51.18
N ALA A 37 -18.23 67.37 51.10
CA ALA A 37 -19.21 66.32 50.90
C ALA A 37 -18.84 65.53 49.64
N GLY A 38 -18.50 64.25 49.80
CA GLY A 38 -18.26 63.34 48.67
C GLY A 38 -17.05 62.42 48.77
N TYR A 39 -16.17 62.54 49.76
CA TYR A 39 -14.97 61.70 49.87
C TYR A 39 -15.08 60.70 51.04
N LEU A 40 -14.97 59.41 50.72
CA LEU A 40 -14.91 58.31 51.68
C LEU A 40 -13.51 58.21 52.29
N ASP A 41 -13.43 57.88 53.57
CA ASP A 41 -12.17 57.56 54.26
C ASP A 41 -11.63 56.18 53.81
N GLU A 42 -10.32 55.99 53.78
CA GLU A 42 -9.68 54.78 53.22
C GLU A 42 -10.11 53.51 53.98
N ASP A 43 -10.18 53.57 55.31
CA ASP A 43 -10.62 52.46 56.17
C ASP A 43 -12.10 52.10 55.92
N GLN A 44 -12.95 53.09 55.65
CA GLN A 44 -14.37 52.88 55.35
C GLN A 44 -14.58 52.26 53.96
N MET A 45 -13.71 52.58 53.02
CA MET A 45 -13.70 51.99 51.68
C MET A 45 -13.24 50.52 51.72
N GLU A 46 -12.20 50.20 52.46
CA GLU A 46 -11.65 48.85 52.56
C GLU A 46 -12.68 47.87 53.15
N VAL A 47 -13.37 48.27 54.23
CA VAL A 47 -14.45 47.48 54.85
C VAL A 47 -15.62 47.25 53.89
N LEU A 48 -16.01 48.26 53.10
CA LEU A 48 -17.07 48.11 52.09
C LEU A 48 -16.64 47.19 50.93
N LEU A 49 -15.37 47.28 50.51
CA LEU A 49 -14.81 46.42 49.47
C LEU A 49 -14.78 44.96 49.89
N GLU A 50 -14.29 44.65 51.08
CA GLU A 50 -14.26 43.28 51.63
C GLU A 50 -15.68 42.69 51.74
N ARG A 51 -16.64 43.50 52.20
CA ARG A 51 -18.05 43.07 52.28
C ARG A 51 -18.65 42.78 50.90
N VAL A 52 -18.44 43.64 49.91
CA VAL A 52 -18.93 43.40 48.54
C VAL A 52 -18.23 42.19 47.91
N GLN A 53 -16.93 42.01 48.15
CA GLN A 53 -16.18 40.86 47.64
C GLN A 53 -16.69 39.53 48.22
N THR A 54 -17.00 39.48 49.53
CA THR A 54 -17.55 38.29 50.17
C THR A 54 -18.98 37.98 49.71
N GLU A 55 -19.83 38.99 49.50
CA GLU A 55 -21.18 38.80 48.94
C GLU A 55 -21.15 38.35 47.47
N VAL A 56 -20.28 38.94 46.64
CA VAL A 56 -20.06 38.50 45.25
C VAL A 56 -19.52 37.07 45.20
N PHE A 57 -18.61 36.70 46.10
CA PHE A 57 -18.10 35.33 46.20
C PHE A 57 -19.21 34.34 46.61
N SER A 58 -20.07 34.71 47.57
CA SER A 58 -21.22 33.91 47.98
C SER A 58 -22.22 33.70 46.84
N ILE A 59 -22.53 34.74 46.06
CA ILE A 59 -23.38 34.65 44.87
C ILE A 59 -22.75 33.73 43.83
N LYS A 60 -21.45 33.89 43.55
CA LYS A 60 -20.72 33.02 42.62
C LYS A 60 -20.79 31.55 43.04
N GLN A 61 -20.55 31.26 44.32
CA GLN A 61 -20.60 29.89 44.84
C GLN A 61 -22.01 29.28 44.76
N LYS A 62 -23.06 30.08 45.01
CA LYS A 62 -24.46 29.65 44.85
C LYS A 62 -24.79 29.33 43.39
N LEU A 63 -24.43 30.21 42.46
CA LEU A 63 -24.64 30.01 41.02
C LEU A 63 -23.89 28.78 40.49
N ASP A 64 -22.65 28.55 40.93
CA ASP A 64 -21.87 27.37 40.54
C ASP A 64 -22.54 26.07 41.03
N ASN A 65 -23.14 26.09 42.22
CA ASN A 65 -23.87 24.94 42.76
C ASN A 65 -25.20 24.71 42.01
N ASP A 66 -25.95 25.78 41.72
CA ASP A 66 -27.18 25.72 40.94
C ASP A 66 -26.92 25.22 39.52
N LEU A 67 -25.85 25.70 38.88
CA LEU A 67 -25.40 25.24 37.57
C LEU A 67 -25.06 23.76 37.58
N LYS A 68 -24.35 23.25 38.60
CA LYS A 68 -24.06 21.82 38.73
C LYS A 68 -25.32 20.98 38.89
N GLN A 69 -26.30 21.46 39.67
CA GLN A 69 -27.55 20.74 39.90
C GLN A 69 -28.44 20.74 38.64
N GLU A 70 -28.63 21.89 38.01
CA GLU A 70 -29.45 22.03 36.81
C GLU A 70 -28.82 21.30 35.60
N LYS A 71 -27.49 21.32 35.45
CA LYS A 71 -26.80 20.49 34.43
C LYS A 71 -27.05 18.99 34.63
N LYS A 72 -27.00 18.49 35.88
CA LYS A 72 -27.30 17.08 36.19
C LYS A 72 -28.76 16.72 35.85
N LYS A 73 -29.71 17.59 36.20
CA LYS A 73 -31.14 17.40 35.87
C LYS A 73 -31.36 17.41 34.37
N LEU A 74 -30.77 18.37 33.65
CA LEU A 74 -30.87 18.48 32.20
C LEU A 74 -30.28 17.24 31.51
N HIS A 75 -29.10 16.80 31.93
CA HIS A 75 -28.46 15.61 31.39
C HIS A 75 -29.36 14.36 31.52
N GLN A 76 -29.99 14.15 32.69
CA GLN A 76 -30.95 13.05 32.88
C GLN A 76 -32.18 13.18 31.98
N LYS A 77 -32.73 14.39 31.83
CA LYS A 77 -33.87 14.66 30.93
C LYS A 77 -33.51 14.38 29.47
N LEU A 78 -32.35 14.84 29.00
CA LEU A 78 -31.88 14.65 27.63
C LEU A 78 -31.63 13.17 27.31
N ILE A 79 -30.98 12.43 28.21
CA ILE A 79 -30.76 10.98 28.03
C ILE A 79 -32.09 10.22 27.95
N THR A 80 -33.04 10.52 28.85
CA THR A 80 -34.34 9.85 28.85
C THR A 80 -35.20 10.23 27.64
N LYS A 81 -35.09 11.47 27.13
CA LYS A 81 -35.71 11.90 25.87
C LYS A 81 -35.12 11.15 24.67
N ARG A 82 -33.79 11.17 24.51
CA ARG A 82 -33.06 10.49 23.43
C ARG A 82 -33.38 9.00 23.38
N ARG A 83 -33.36 8.31 24.53
CA ARG A 83 -33.71 6.88 24.59
C ARG A 83 -35.15 6.62 24.14
N ARG A 84 -36.11 7.45 24.55
CA ARG A 84 -37.52 7.30 24.17
C ARG A 84 -37.72 7.50 22.67
N GLU A 85 -37.18 8.59 22.11
CA GLU A 85 -37.36 8.92 20.69
C GLU A 85 -36.63 7.92 19.78
N MET A 86 -35.41 7.50 20.12
CA MET A 86 -34.70 6.46 19.37
C MET A 86 -35.44 5.11 19.40
N LEU A 87 -35.94 4.69 20.57
CA LEU A 87 -36.73 3.46 20.67
C LEU A 87 -38.04 3.54 19.88
N GLN A 88 -38.68 4.71 19.87
CA GLN A 88 -39.89 4.94 19.10
C GLN A 88 -39.61 4.84 17.60
N LYS A 89 -38.54 5.49 17.12
CA LYS A 89 -38.16 5.46 15.70
C LYS A 89 -37.79 4.05 15.23
N HIS A 90 -37.06 3.29 16.05
CA HIS A 90 -36.77 1.88 15.74
C HIS A 90 -38.03 1.01 15.70
N LYS A 91 -39.06 1.30 16.51
CA LYS A 91 -40.34 0.59 16.43
C LYS A 91 -41.10 0.92 15.15
N GLU A 92 -41.07 2.17 14.70
CA GLU A 92 -41.67 2.60 13.43
C GLU A 92 -40.98 1.91 12.25
N GLN A 93 -39.65 1.96 12.20
CA GLN A 93 -38.87 1.28 11.16
C GLN A 93 -39.10 -0.23 11.11
N ARG A 94 -39.22 -0.90 12.28
CA ARG A 94 -39.56 -2.33 12.32
C ARG A 94 -40.95 -2.61 11.76
N LYS A 95 -41.92 -1.73 11.98
CA LYS A 95 -43.27 -1.89 11.39
C LYS A 95 -43.24 -1.69 9.87
N GLU A 96 -42.48 -0.72 9.38
CA GLU A 96 -42.28 -0.47 7.95
C GLU A 96 -41.54 -1.63 7.25
N GLN A 97 -40.55 -2.23 7.92
CA GLN A 97 -39.88 -3.44 7.44
C GLN A 97 -40.84 -4.64 7.33
N LEU A 98 -41.76 -4.77 8.29
CA LEU A 98 -42.77 -5.83 8.27
C LEU A 98 -43.82 -5.58 7.18
N SER A 99 -44.31 -4.35 7.00
CA SER A 99 -45.28 -4.04 5.95
C SER A 99 -44.71 -4.22 4.55
N ILE A 100 -43.47 -3.77 4.31
CA ILE A 100 -42.81 -3.98 3.00
C ILE A 100 -42.46 -5.46 2.78
N GLY A 101 -42.14 -6.21 3.83
CA GLY A 101 -42.01 -7.67 3.75
C GLY A 101 -43.30 -8.39 3.34
N GLU A 102 -44.46 -7.86 3.74
CA GLU A 102 -45.78 -8.38 3.36
C GLU A 102 -46.17 -7.95 1.92
N ASP A 103 -45.91 -6.70 1.53
CA ASP A 103 -46.21 -6.15 0.20
C ASP A 103 -45.31 -6.77 -0.90
N LEU A 104 -44.04 -7.05 -0.57
CA LEU A 104 -43.05 -7.64 -1.49
C LEU A 104 -43.14 -9.16 -1.63
N GLY A 105 -43.91 -9.84 -0.77
CA GLY A 105 -44.22 -11.27 -0.94
C GLY A 105 -44.98 -11.57 -2.25
N ALA A 106 -45.46 -10.53 -2.94
CA ALA A 106 -46.12 -10.58 -4.24
C ALA A 106 -45.22 -10.13 -5.42
N ALA A 107 -43.98 -9.70 -5.18
CA ALA A 107 -43.08 -9.21 -6.24
C ALA A 107 -42.29 -10.38 -6.86
N GLU A 108 -42.54 -10.68 -8.14
CA GLU A 108 -41.92 -11.79 -8.88
C GLU A 108 -40.46 -11.53 -9.32
N ASP A 109 -39.98 -10.28 -9.25
CA ASP A 109 -38.64 -9.87 -9.72
C ASP A 109 -37.69 -9.50 -8.57
N ALA A 110 -36.62 -10.30 -8.45
CA ALA A 110 -35.56 -10.12 -7.44
C ALA A 110 -34.80 -8.79 -7.59
N GLY A 111 -34.70 -8.24 -8.81
CA GLY A 111 -34.04 -6.95 -9.05
C GLY A 111 -34.81 -5.78 -8.43
N GLN A 112 -36.12 -5.76 -8.62
CA GLN A 112 -37.02 -4.76 -8.04
C GLN A 112 -37.11 -4.89 -6.52
N TYR A 113 -37.16 -6.12 -6.01
CA TYR A 113 -37.09 -6.41 -4.58
C TYR A 113 -35.84 -5.79 -3.94
N LEU A 114 -34.66 -6.09 -4.47
CA LEU A 114 -33.39 -5.55 -3.95
C LEU A 114 -33.29 -4.03 -4.09
N GLY A 115 -33.86 -3.46 -5.16
CA GLY A 115 -33.94 -2.00 -5.35
C GLY A 115 -34.79 -1.32 -4.27
N GLN A 116 -35.98 -1.84 -4.00
CA GLN A 116 -36.89 -1.30 -2.98
C GLN A 116 -36.33 -1.44 -1.57
N TRP A 117 -35.72 -2.60 -1.24
CA TRP A 117 -35.02 -2.78 0.03
C TRP A 117 -33.85 -1.80 0.21
N ARG A 118 -33.09 -1.55 -0.86
CA ARG A 118 -32.00 -0.56 -0.81
C ARG A 118 -32.53 0.86 -0.56
N SER A 119 -33.63 1.25 -1.20
CA SER A 119 -34.27 2.54 -0.96
C SER A 119 -34.74 2.67 0.49
N LEU A 120 -35.46 1.67 1.00
CA LEU A 120 -35.95 1.66 2.38
C LEU A 120 -34.82 1.74 3.41
N VAL A 121 -33.73 0.98 3.22
CA VAL A 121 -32.59 1.03 4.14
C VAL A 121 -31.90 2.40 4.09
N ALA A 122 -31.78 3.01 2.90
CA ALA A 122 -31.26 4.36 2.76
C ALA A 122 -32.15 5.38 3.47
N GLU A 123 -33.47 5.34 3.27
CA GLU A 123 -34.45 6.20 3.94
C GLU A 123 -34.44 6.00 5.47
N HIS A 124 -34.31 4.75 5.94
CA HIS A 124 -34.19 4.45 7.38
C HIS A 124 -32.92 5.03 7.98
N SER A 125 -31.80 4.93 7.27
CA SER A 125 -30.53 5.52 7.71
C SER A 125 -30.60 7.04 7.76
N ALA A 126 -31.11 7.70 6.71
CA ALA A 126 -31.28 9.15 6.67
C ALA A 126 -32.23 9.65 7.77
N ALA A 127 -33.36 8.97 7.99
CA ALA A 127 -34.33 9.36 9.01
C ALA A 127 -33.79 9.20 10.45
N LEU A 128 -32.88 8.25 10.69
CA LEU A 128 -32.17 8.13 11.98
C LEU A 128 -31.13 9.24 12.16
N GLU A 129 -30.38 9.55 11.11
CA GLU A 129 -29.41 10.66 11.13
C GLU A 129 -30.11 11.99 11.41
N GLU A 130 -31.20 12.30 10.70
CA GLU A 130 -31.98 13.51 10.96
C GLU A 130 -32.56 13.56 12.37
N LEU A 131 -33.07 12.43 12.89
CA LEU A 131 -33.58 12.38 14.27
C LEU A 131 -32.46 12.66 15.27
N GLN A 132 -31.28 12.10 15.03
CA GLN A 132 -30.11 12.30 15.87
C GLN A 132 -29.65 13.76 15.83
N GLU A 133 -29.60 14.38 14.65
CA GLU A 133 -29.29 15.80 14.49
C GLU A 133 -30.33 16.70 15.16
N ARG A 134 -31.62 16.41 15.00
CA ARG A 134 -32.70 17.14 15.67
C ARG A 134 -32.62 17.04 17.19
N LEU A 135 -32.32 15.85 17.72
CA LEU A 135 -32.14 15.63 19.16
C LEU A 135 -30.91 16.34 19.72
N ASP A 136 -29.80 16.33 18.98
CA ASP A 136 -28.57 17.03 19.36
C ASP A 136 -28.77 18.55 19.30
N GLN A 137 -29.44 19.07 18.27
CA GLN A 137 -29.79 20.48 18.16
C GLN A 137 -30.72 20.94 19.30
N ALA A 138 -31.78 20.16 19.58
CA ALA A 138 -32.67 20.45 20.70
C ALA A 138 -31.94 20.40 22.05
N ALA A 139 -30.99 19.47 22.24
CA ALA A 139 -30.16 19.40 23.44
C ALA A 139 -29.25 20.63 23.60
N LEU A 140 -28.67 21.11 22.49
CA LEU A 140 -27.89 22.34 22.46
C LEU A 140 -28.74 23.56 22.81
N ASP A 141 -29.95 23.64 22.28
CA ASP A 141 -30.85 24.77 22.56
C ASP A 141 -31.36 24.75 24.01
N GLU A 142 -31.68 23.58 24.57
CA GLU A 142 -32.01 23.43 26.00
C GLU A 142 -30.81 23.79 26.91
N LEU A 143 -29.58 23.46 26.51
CA LEU A 143 -28.34 23.88 27.21
C LEU A 143 -28.12 25.40 27.13
N ARG A 144 -28.34 26.00 25.96
CA ARG A 144 -28.26 27.46 25.77
C ARG A 144 -29.29 28.19 26.62
N ALA A 145 -30.55 27.74 26.60
CA ALA A 145 -31.62 28.29 27.41
C ALA A 145 -31.31 28.20 28.92
N LEU A 146 -30.76 27.07 29.38
CA LEU A 146 -30.32 26.92 30.77
C LEU A 146 -29.19 27.89 31.12
N THR A 147 -28.22 28.05 30.23
CA THR A 147 -27.08 28.97 30.43
C THR A 147 -27.57 30.42 30.50
N LEU A 148 -28.44 30.83 29.57
CA LEU A 148 -29.07 32.16 29.57
C LEU A 148 -29.88 32.41 30.84
N SER A 149 -30.70 31.45 31.28
CA SER A 149 -31.49 31.60 32.50
C SER A 149 -30.64 31.74 33.76
N LEU A 150 -29.45 31.13 33.78
CA LEU A 150 -28.51 31.21 34.90
C LEU A 150 -27.71 32.52 34.85
N SER A 151 -27.32 32.99 33.67
CA SER A 151 -26.66 34.30 33.52
C SER A 151 -27.63 35.44 33.83
N GLU A 152 -28.89 35.36 33.42
CA GLU A 152 -29.94 36.31 33.78
C GLU A 152 -30.09 36.40 35.31
N LYS A 153 -30.29 35.25 35.98
CA LYS A 153 -30.34 35.19 37.46
C LYS A 153 -29.07 35.76 38.12
N ALA A 154 -27.90 35.46 37.58
CA ALA A 154 -26.64 35.99 38.08
C ALA A 154 -26.57 37.52 37.95
N THR A 155 -26.95 38.05 36.79
CA THR A 155 -26.95 39.51 36.56
C THR A 155 -28.01 40.22 37.39
N GLU A 156 -29.14 39.58 37.69
CA GLU A 156 -30.19 40.10 38.56
C GLU A 156 -29.75 40.15 40.03
N GLU A 157 -29.12 39.10 40.54
CA GLU A 157 -28.55 39.07 41.90
C GLU A 157 -27.41 40.07 42.06
N LEU A 158 -26.54 40.23 41.05
CA LEU A 158 -25.52 41.28 41.03
C LEU A 158 -26.13 42.69 40.95
N ARG A 159 -27.17 42.90 40.14
CA ARG A 159 -27.92 44.17 40.09
C ARG A 159 -28.59 44.49 41.41
N ARG A 160 -29.11 43.49 42.14
CA ARG A 160 -29.67 43.67 43.48
C ARG A 160 -28.60 44.12 44.46
N LEU A 161 -27.45 43.43 44.52
CA LEU A 161 -26.33 43.89 45.36
C LEU A 161 -25.89 45.32 45.03
N GLN A 162 -25.77 45.64 43.75
CA GLN A 162 -25.33 46.96 43.30
C GLN A 162 -26.35 48.06 43.64
N ASN A 163 -27.65 47.82 43.42
CA ASN A 163 -28.70 48.83 43.51
C ASN A 163 -29.38 48.92 44.87
N SER A 164 -29.27 47.91 45.75
CA SER A 164 -29.88 47.93 47.09
C SER A 164 -28.86 47.88 48.22
N ALA A 165 -27.79 47.10 48.12
CA ALA A 165 -26.79 47.03 49.19
C ALA A 165 -25.75 48.15 49.04
N MET A 166 -25.13 48.30 47.86
CA MET A 166 -24.01 49.21 47.68
C MET A 166 -24.42 50.69 47.59
N THR A 167 -25.47 51.01 46.83
CA THR A 167 -26.04 52.38 46.76
C THR A 167 -26.56 52.87 48.10
N GLN A 168 -27.21 52.02 48.91
CA GLN A 168 -27.73 52.42 50.22
C GLN A 168 -26.60 52.67 51.22
N GLU A 169 -25.53 51.87 51.21
CA GLU A 169 -24.36 52.11 52.07
C GLU A 169 -23.59 53.37 51.64
N LEU A 170 -23.45 53.65 50.34
CA LEU A 170 -22.83 54.89 49.85
C LEU A 170 -23.65 56.14 50.18
N LEU A 171 -24.98 56.05 50.15
CA LEU A 171 -25.88 57.13 50.58
C LEU A 171 -25.79 57.38 52.11
N LYS A 172 -25.64 56.32 52.93
CA LYS A 172 -25.44 56.45 54.38
C LYS A 172 -24.10 57.12 54.74
N LEU A 173 -23.09 56.97 53.89
CA LEU A 173 -21.76 57.58 54.05
C LEU A 173 -21.66 58.98 53.43
N GLY A 174 -22.79 59.57 53.01
CA GLY A 174 -22.88 60.98 52.60
C GLY A 174 -22.57 61.27 51.14
N VAL A 175 -22.53 60.27 50.25
CA VAL A 175 -22.35 60.48 48.81
C VAL A 175 -23.67 60.96 48.16
N PRO A 176 -23.73 62.14 47.51
CA PRO A 176 -24.96 62.64 46.90
C PRO A 176 -25.40 61.80 45.69
N TRP A 177 -26.70 61.51 45.59
CA TRP A 177 -27.31 60.69 44.52
C TRP A 177 -26.96 61.15 43.10
N LEU A 178 -26.85 62.46 42.89
CA LEU A 178 -26.53 63.06 41.59
C LEU A 178 -25.15 62.63 41.05
N PHE A 179 -24.21 62.22 41.91
CA PHE A 179 -22.92 61.69 41.51
C PHE A 179 -22.95 60.17 41.26
N LEU A 180 -23.84 59.44 41.92
CA LEU A 180 -23.96 57.99 41.78
C LEU A 180 -24.71 57.58 40.51
N GLN A 181 -25.73 58.34 40.11
CA GLN A 181 -26.59 57.99 38.98
C GLN A 181 -25.83 57.87 37.64
N PRO A 182 -24.98 58.82 37.21
CA PRO A 182 -24.27 58.71 35.93
C PRO A 182 -23.29 57.54 35.89
N ILE A 183 -22.61 57.26 37.01
CA ILE A 183 -21.61 56.21 37.14
C ILE A 183 -22.27 54.81 37.09
N LEU A 184 -23.46 54.67 37.68
CA LEU A 184 -24.24 53.43 37.61
C LEU A 184 -24.75 53.16 36.20
N GLU A 185 -25.22 54.20 35.49
CA GLU A 185 -25.71 54.07 34.11
C GLU A 185 -24.58 53.70 33.14
N GLU A 186 -23.43 54.35 33.22
CA GLU A 186 -22.24 54.03 32.39
C GLU A 186 -21.75 52.59 32.62
N HIS A 187 -21.62 52.17 33.87
CA HIS A 187 -21.24 50.80 34.19
C HIS A 187 -22.25 49.75 33.72
N SER A 188 -23.55 50.08 33.75
CA SER A 188 -24.59 49.17 33.27
C SER A 188 -24.49 48.95 31.74
N ARG A 189 -24.15 50.02 30.99
CA ARG A 189 -23.93 49.96 29.54
C ARG A 189 -22.66 49.18 29.21
N ASP A 190 -21.58 49.42 29.95
CA ASP A 190 -20.30 48.70 29.77
C ASP A 190 -20.42 47.19 30.06
N LEU A 191 -21.15 46.82 31.11
CA LEU A 191 -21.39 45.42 31.45
C LEU A 191 -22.23 44.71 30.38
N ALA A 192 -23.26 45.38 29.84
CA ALA A 192 -24.07 44.85 28.74
C ALA A 192 -23.23 44.66 27.47
N ALA A 193 -22.44 45.66 27.07
CA ALA A 193 -21.57 45.58 25.88
C ALA A 193 -20.49 44.49 26.00
N ARG A 194 -19.93 44.29 27.21
CA ARG A 194 -18.97 43.21 27.47
C ARG A 194 -19.63 41.83 27.45
N ALA A 195 -20.86 41.70 27.96
CA ALA A 195 -21.62 40.45 27.90
C ALA A 195 -21.95 40.07 26.45
N GLU A 196 -22.42 41.02 25.63
CA GLU A 196 -22.71 40.79 24.20
C GLU A 196 -21.46 40.36 23.41
N ARG A 197 -20.30 40.98 23.67
CA ARG A 197 -19.03 40.56 23.05
C ARG A 197 -18.63 39.13 23.41
N LEU A 198 -18.68 38.78 24.70
CA LEU A 198 -18.29 37.44 25.17
C LEU A 198 -19.25 36.36 24.65
N GLU A 199 -20.54 36.66 24.54
CA GLU A 199 -21.52 35.75 23.93
C GLU A 199 -21.29 35.56 22.43
N GLY A 200 -20.91 36.61 21.69
CA GLY A 200 -20.54 36.52 20.28
C GLY A 200 -19.31 35.62 20.07
N GLU A 201 -18.24 35.88 20.82
CA GLU A 201 -16.98 35.12 20.72
C GLU A 201 -17.14 33.63 21.09
N GLU A 202 -17.97 33.30 22.09
CA GLU A 202 -18.27 31.90 22.46
C GLU A 202 -19.13 31.19 21.39
N ARG A 203 -20.07 31.90 20.75
CA ARG A 203 -20.89 31.36 19.65
C ARG A 203 -20.03 31.02 18.43
N ASP A 204 -19.12 31.90 18.07
CA ASP A 204 -18.24 31.72 16.90
C ASP A 204 -17.25 30.56 17.15
N ARG A 205 -16.59 30.54 18.31
CA ARG A 205 -15.64 29.46 18.69
C ARG A 205 -16.30 28.08 18.77
N GLY A 206 -17.53 28.00 19.30
CA GLY A 206 -18.25 26.73 19.45
C GLY A 206 -18.68 26.12 18.12
N GLN A 207 -19.12 26.93 17.16
CA GLN A 207 -19.56 26.46 15.84
C GLN A 207 -18.36 26.09 14.94
N GLU A 208 -17.33 26.93 14.89
CA GLU A 208 -16.11 26.67 14.10
C GLU A 208 -15.35 25.45 14.62
N GLY A 209 -15.25 25.27 15.94
CA GLY A 209 -14.52 24.15 16.53
C GLY A 209 -15.15 22.79 16.22
N VAL A 210 -16.48 22.66 16.33
CA VAL A 210 -17.18 21.39 16.08
C VAL A 210 -17.21 21.05 14.59
N GLN A 211 -17.44 22.05 13.72
CA GLN A 211 -17.38 21.84 12.27
C GLN A 211 -15.97 21.47 11.82
N SER A 212 -14.94 22.19 12.30
CA SER A 212 -13.53 21.88 12.00
C SER A 212 -13.09 20.50 12.47
N VAL A 213 -13.50 20.05 13.66
CA VAL A 213 -13.18 18.69 14.16
C VAL A 213 -13.93 17.62 13.35
N ARG A 214 -15.22 17.84 13.04
CA ARG A 214 -16.02 16.91 12.23
C ARG A 214 -15.46 16.80 10.81
N GLN A 215 -14.95 17.88 10.24
CA GLN A 215 -14.35 17.90 8.90
C GLN A 215 -13.01 17.17 8.88
N ARG A 216 -12.10 17.51 9.81
CA ARG A 216 -10.82 16.78 9.98
C ARG A 216 -10.99 15.28 10.15
N LEU A 217 -11.89 14.85 11.04
CA LEU A 217 -12.13 13.40 11.24
C LEU A 217 -12.70 12.68 10.01
N LYS A 218 -13.40 13.38 9.12
CA LYS A 218 -13.88 12.81 7.84
C LYS A 218 -12.79 12.79 6.79
N ASP A 219 -12.01 13.86 6.71
CA ASP A 219 -11.00 14.07 5.68
C ASP A 219 -9.75 13.22 5.98
N ASP A 220 -9.23 13.24 7.22
CA ASP A 220 -8.02 12.51 7.63
C ASP A 220 -8.16 10.98 7.45
N ALA A 221 -9.34 10.42 7.75
CA ALA A 221 -9.60 8.98 7.62
C ALA A 221 -9.71 8.54 6.15
N LEU A 222 -10.24 9.41 5.30
CA LEU A 222 -10.35 9.16 3.87
C LEU A 222 -8.98 9.33 3.20
N GLU A 223 -8.23 10.38 3.53
CA GLU A 223 -6.88 10.64 3.05
C GLU A 223 -5.94 9.46 3.36
N ALA A 224 -5.90 8.99 4.61
CA ALA A 224 -5.08 7.84 4.99
C ALA A 224 -5.43 6.58 4.18
N SER A 225 -6.72 6.34 3.89
CA SER A 225 -7.14 5.20 3.06
C SER A 225 -6.75 5.35 1.59
N THR A 226 -6.73 6.58 1.07
CA THR A 226 -6.32 6.86 -0.32
C THR A 226 -4.81 6.78 -0.50
N GLU A 227 -4.05 7.21 0.51
CA GLU A 227 -2.59 7.07 0.54
C GLU A 227 -2.18 5.60 0.58
N GLU A 228 -2.81 4.80 1.45
CA GLU A 228 -2.58 3.36 1.51
C GLU A 228 -2.82 2.70 0.14
N GLN A 229 -3.93 3.04 -0.54
CA GLN A 229 -4.22 2.54 -1.89
C GLN A 229 -3.17 3.00 -2.92
N ALA A 230 -2.67 4.23 -2.83
CA ALA A 230 -1.63 4.72 -3.73
C ALA A 230 -0.32 3.96 -3.55
N GLU A 231 0.07 3.66 -2.30
CA GLU A 231 1.26 2.86 -2.00
C GLU A 231 1.13 1.41 -2.50
N LEU A 232 -0.04 0.79 -2.31
CA LEU A 232 -0.35 -0.54 -2.82
C LEU A 232 -0.27 -0.58 -4.35
N ARG A 233 -0.82 0.45 -5.01
CA ARG A 233 -0.73 0.56 -6.48
C ARG A 233 0.70 0.67 -6.96
N HIS A 234 1.49 1.51 -6.29
CA HIS A 234 2.91 1.67 -6.60
C HIS A 234 3.68 0.35 -6.46
N TRP A 235 3.41 -0.41 -5.39
CA TRP A 235 4.04 -1.70 -5.13
C TRP A 235 3.71 -2.75 -6.21
N GLU A 236 2.43 -2.91 -6.57
CA GLU A 236 2.04 -3.89 -7.60
C GLU A 236 2.64 -3.53 -8.96
N HIS A 237 2.67 -2.24 -9.32
CA HIS A 237 3.35 -1.77 -10.53
C HIS A 237 4.85 -2.07 -10.52
N LEU A 238 5.51 -1.90 -9.37
CA LEU A 238 6.94 -2.18 -9.22
C LEU A 238 7.23 -3.67 -9.40
N ILE A 239 6.44 -4.55 -8.77
CA ILE A 239 6.62 -6.00 -8.88
C ILE A 239 6.33 -6.50 -10.28
N PHE A 240 5.26 -6.02 -10.90
CA PHE A 240 4.98 -6.33 -12.29
C PHE A 240 6.17 -5.95 -13.19
N GLY A 241 6.69 -4.73 -13.05
CA GLY A 241 7.86 -4.27 -13.81
C GLY A 241 9.09 -5.15 -13.56
N GLN A 242 9.35 -5.56 -12.32
CA GLN A 242 10.47 -6.45 -11.98
C GLN A 242 10.29 -7.87 -12.55
N LEU A 243 9.09 -8.43 -12.48
CA LEU A 243 8.79 -9.75 -13.03
C LEU A 243 8.93 -9.73 -14.56
N CYS A 244 8.34 -8.75 -15.24
CA CYS A 244 8.42 -8.63 -16.69
C CYS A 244 9.85 -8.39 -17.19
N SER A 245 10.64 -7.56 -16.50
CA SER A 245 12.05 -7.35 -16.85
C SER A 245 12.95 -8.57 -16.58
N SER A 246 12.52 -9.49 -15.71
CA SER A 246 13.22 -10.77 -15.49
C SER A 246 12.92 -11.85 -16.53
N ALA A 247 11.92 -11.63 -17.40
CA ALA A 247 11.54 -12.60 -18.42
C ALA A 247 12.58 -12.66 -19.55
N LEU A 248 12.80 -13.87 -20.09
CA LEU A 248 13.75 -14.09 -21.19
C LEU A 248 13.18 -13.69 -22.55
N SER A 249 11.91 -14.01 -22.80
CA SER A 249 11.19 -13.56 -24.00
C SER A 249 9.68 -13.54 -23.76
N LEU A 250 9.01 -12.46 -24.17
CA LEU A 250 7.56 -12.31 -24.10
C LEU A 250 7.04 -11.65 -25.37
N SER A 251 5.95 -12.18 -25.93
CA SER A 251 5.29 -11.51 -27.05
C SER A 251 4.49 -10.29 -26.57
N GLU A 252 4.17 -9.38 -27.48
CA GLU A 252 3.31 -8.22 -27.18
C GLU A 252 1.96 -8.66 -26.58
N GLU A 253 1.36 -9.72 -27.13
CA GLU A 253 0.11 -10.26 -26.61
C GLU A 253 0.25 -10.83 -25.19
N GLU A 254 1.36 -11.49 -24.88
CA GLU A 254 1.63 -12.05 -23.56
C GLU A 254 1.85 -10.95 -22.52
N LEU A 255 2.60 -9.90 -22.87
CA LEU A 255 2.77 -8.71 -22.04
C LEU A 255 1.44 -8.02 -21.79
N LEU A 256 0.60 -7.88 -22.82
CA LEU A 256 -0.74 -7.29 -22.69
C LEU A 256 -1.65 -8.15 -21.80
N ARG A 257 -1.62 -9.48 -21.94
CA ARG A 257 -2.37 -10.40 -21.08
C ARG A 257 -1.94 -10.27 -19.62
N MET A 258 -0.63 -10.29 -19.35
CA MET A 258 -0.13 -10.10 -17.99
C MET A 258 -0.51 -8.73 -17.41
N ARG A 259 -0.45 -7.67 -18.23
CA ARG A 259 -0.89 -6.32 -17.82
C ARG A 259 -2.39 -6.29 -17.49
N GLN A 260 -3.22 -6.98 -18.26
CA GLN A 260 -4.65 -7.11 -17.98
C GLN A 260 -4.93 -7.87 -16.68
N GLU A 261 -4.19 -8.94 -16.39
CA GLU A 261 -4.30 -9.66 -15.12
C GLU A 261 -3.98 -8.75 -13.92
N VAL A 262 -2.90 -7.96 -14.03
CA VAL A 262 -2.54 -6.94 -13.02
C VAL A 262 -3.63 -5.88 -12.87
N HIS A 263 -4.22 -5.39 -13.98
CA HIS A 263 -5.37 -4.49 -13.93
C HIS A 263 -6.60 -5.10 -13.27
N GLY A 264 -6.82 -6.41 -13.44
CA GLY A 264 -7.86 -7.15 -12.72
C GLY A 264 -7.63 -7.16 -11.21
N CYS A 265 -6.39 -7.34 -10.78
CA CYS A 265 -5.99 -7.24 -9.37
C CYS A 265 -6.21 -5.84 -8.80
N PHE A 266 -5.78 -4.78 -9.51
CA PHE A 266 -6.04 -3.38 -9.10
C PHE A 266 -7.53 -3.13 -8.88
N ALA A 267 -8.37 -3.55 -9.83
CA ALA A 267 -9.81 -3.35 -9.72
C ALA A 267 -10.43 -4.09 -8.53
N GLN A 268 -9.88 -5.25 -8.14
CA GLN A 268 -10.30 -5.97 -6.95
C GLN A 268 -9.91 -5.24 -5.66
N MET A 269 -8.70 -4.66 -5.61
CA MET A 269 -8.23 -3.90 -4.45
C MET A 269 -8.99 -2.58 -4.29
N ASP A 270 -9.24 -1.85 -5.39
CA ASP A 270 -9.92 -0.56 -5.38
C ASP A 270 -11.42 -0.68 -5.01
N ARG A 271 -12.09 -1.73 -5.49
CA ARG A 271 -13.48 -2.04 -5.09
C ARG A 271 -13.61 -2.40 -3.62
N SER A 272 -12.49 -2.62 -2.93
CA SER A 272 -12.48 -3.08 -1.56
C SER A 272 -12.58 -1.97 -0.52
N LEU A 273 -12.47 -0.66 -0.76
CA LEU A 273 -12.42 0.35 0.32
C LEU A 273 -13.45 0.17 1.48
N ALA A 274 -14.68 -0.27 1.19
CA ALA A 274 -15.68 -0.61 2.20
C ALA A 274 -15.43 -1.95 2.92
N LEU A 275 -14.83 -2.93 2.24
CA LEU A 275 -14.51 -4.27 2.74
C LEU A 275 -13.51 -4.29 3.91
N PRO A 276 -12.33 -3.61 3.90
CA PRO A 276 -11.49 -3.50 5.09
C PRO A 276 -12.22 -2.82 6.24
N GLN A 277 -13.11 -1.85 5.98
CA GLN A 277 -13.89 -1.22 7.05
C GLN A 277 -14.91 -2.18 7.66
N ILE A 278 -15.64 -2.94 6.84
CA ILE A 278 -16.56 -3.98 7.29
C ILE A 278 -15.79 -5.06 8.04
N ARG A 279 -14.63 -5.49 7.50
CA ARG A 279 -13.74 -6.47 8.13
C ARG A 279 -13.20 -5.97 9.46
N ALA A 280 -12.79 -4.70 9.55
CA ALA A 280 -12.35 -4.05 10.77
C ALA A 280 -13.43 -4.08 11.84
N ARG A 281 -14.69 -3.77 11.47
CA ARG A 281 -15.84 -3.83 12.38
C ARG A 281 -16.10 -5.25 12.86
N VAL A 282 -16.04 -6.24 11.97
CA VAL A 282 -16.21 -7.66 12.30
C VAL A 282 -15.08 -8.14 13.24
N LEU A 283 -13.83 -7.81 12.94
CA LEU A 283 -12.67 -8.15 13.78
C LEU A 283 -12.76 -7.47 15.14
N LEU A 284 -13.13 -6.18 15.17
CA LEU A 284 -13.33 -5.43 16.41
C LEU A 284 -14.41 -6.08 17.27
N GLN A 285 -15.54 -6.45 16.66
CA GLN A 285 -16.62 -7.15 17.37
C GLN A 285 -16.13 -8.50 17.91
N ALA A 286 -15.41 -9.28 17.10
CA ALA A 286 -14.87 -10.58 17.50
C ALA A 286 -13.85 -10.48 18.65
N PHE A 287 -12.95 -9.49 18.60
CA PHE A 287 -11.99 -9.23 19.66
C PHE A 287 -12.63 -8.70 20.93
N GLN A 288 -13.64 -7.84 20.82
CA GLN A 288 -14.43 -7.40 21.96
C GLN A 288 -15.20 -8.56 22.61
N THR A 289 -15.78 -9.48 21.82
CA THR A 289 -16.45 -10.66 22.37
C THR A 289 -15.46 -11.59 23.05
N ALA A 290 -14.32 -11.88 22.43
CA ALA A 290 -13.28 -12.73 23.01
C ALA A 290 -12.69 -12.15 24.30
N TRP A 291 -12.49 -10.83 24.36
CA TRP A 291 -12.06 -10.14 25.57
C TRP A 291 -13.11 -10.26 26.69
N ARG A 292 -14.40 -10.00 26.39
CA ARG A 292 -15.49 -10.14 27.37
C ARG A 292 -15.60 -11.58 27.89
N GLU A 293 -15.47 -12.57 27.01
CA GLU A 293 -15.46 -13.98 27.39
C GLU A 293 -14.29 -14.31 28.32
N ALA A 294 -13.09 -13.80 28.03
CA ALA A 294 -11.93 -13.98 28.91
C ALA A 294 -12.13 -13.32 30.29
N GLU A 295 -12.71 -12.12 30.35
CA GLU A 295 -13.03 -11.45 31.62
C GLU A 295 -14.15 -12.18 32.38
N PHE A 296 -15.18 -12.69 31.68
CA PHE A 296 -16.21 -13.53 32.31
C PHE A 296 -15.62 -14.80 32.91
N LEU A 297 -14.68 -15.45 32.21
CA LEU A 297 -13.98 -16.62 32.73
C LEU A 297 -13.16 -16.28 33.98
N LYS A 298 -12.50 -15.11 34.03
CA LYS A 298 -11.79 -14.65 35.25
C LYS A 298 -12.74 -14.44 36.42
N LEU A 299 -13.90 -13.81 36.19
CA LEU A 299 -14.92 -13.61 37.21
C LEU A 299 -15.51 -14.94 37.70
N ASP A 300 -15.78 -15.88 36.79
CA ASP A 300 -16.27 -17.22 37.14
C ASP A 300 -15.22 -18.04 37.90
N GLN A 301 -13.94 -17.90 37.56
CA GLN A 301 -12.83 -18.51 38.30
C GLN A 301 -12.66 -17.88 39.69
N ALA A 302 -12.83 -16.55 39.82
CA ALA A 302 -12.80 -15.86 41.11
C ALA A 302 -13.97 -16.28 42.01
N LEU A 303 -15.15 -16.53 41.43
CA LEU A 303 -16.30 -17.11 42.15
C LEU A 303 -16.08 -18.58 42.56
N ALA A 304 -15.37 -19.35 41.73
CA ALA A 304 -15.09 -20.76 41.97
C ALA A 304 -13.89 -21.00 42.91
N ALA A 305 -13.04 -19.98 43.11
CA ALA A 305 -11.90 -20.05 44.01
C ALA A 305 -12.38 -20.29 45.46
N PRO A 306 -11.85 -21.30 46.17
CA PRO A 306 -12.17 -21.49 47.58
C PRO A 306 -11.64 -20.28 48.35
N GLU A 307 -12.52 -19.52 49.00
CA GLU A 307 -12.16 -18.43 49.91
C GLU A 307 -11.09 -18.93 50.90
N LEU A 308 -9.84 -18.53 50.70
CA LEU A 308 -8.79 -18.63 51.72
C LEU A 308 -9.12 -17.60 52.80
N GLN A 309 -9.99 -17.98 53.75
CA GLN A 309 -10.10 -17.28 55.03
C GLN A 309 -10.09 -18.28 56.20
N PRO A 310 -9.35 -17.98 57.29
CA PRO A 310 -9.21 -18.89 58.42
C PRO A 310 -10.55 -19.06 59.14
N GLN A 311 -10.85 -20.30 59.51
CA GLN A 311 -12.04 -20.70 60.25
C GLN A 311 -12.27 -19.83 61.51
N SER A 312 -13.43 -19.18 61.60
CA SER A 312 -14.02 -18.86 62.90
C SER A 312 -15.22 -19.79 63.15
N LYS A 313 -15.12 -20.50 64.27
CA LYS A 313 -16.07 -21.52 64.71
C LYS A 313 -17.40 -20.88 65.14
N ALA A 314 -18.49 -21.57 64.82
CA ALA A 314 -19.85 -21.43 65.35
C ALA A 314 -20.70 -20.21 64.93
N ARG A 315 -21.57 -20.39 63.92
CA ARG A 315 -23.01 -20.02 63.97
C ARG A 315 -23.80 -20.46 62.72
N LYS A 316 -25.03 -20.92 63.00
CA LYS A 316 -26.26 -21.19 62.20
C LYS A 316 -26.17 -21.22 60.64
N PRO A 317 -26.78 -22.22 59.96
CA PRO A 317 -26.67 -22.44 58.51
C PRO A 317 -27.37 -21.39 57.62
N ARG A 318 -28.18 -20.48 58.17
CA ARG A 318 -29.01 -19.53 57.40
C ARG A 318 -28.26 -18.28 56.88
N SER A 319 -27.04 -17.99 57.36
CA SER A 319 -26.25 -16.82 56.93
C SER A 319 -25.32 -17.11 55.76
N LYS A 320 -24.82 -18.35 55.60
CA LYS A 320 -23.91 -18.75 54.52
C LYS A 320 -24.56 -18.79 53.13
N THR A 321 -25.86 -19.07 53.06
CA THR A 321 -26.58 -19.07 51.77
C THR A 321 -26.85 -17.66 51.27
N LYS A 322 -27.07 -16.69 52.17
CA LYS A 322 -27.20 -15.27 51.81
C LYS A 322 -25.89 -14.71 51.26
N SER A 323 -24.74 -15.00 51.89
CA SER A 323 -23.44 -14.53 51.39
C SER A 323 -23.09 -15.11 50.01
N LYS A 324 -23.42 -16.38 49.73
CA LYS A 324 -23.25 -16.95 48.39
C LYS A 324 -24.15 -16.29 47.35
N ILE A 325 -25.43 -16.06 47.67
CA ILE A 325 -26.35 -15.35 46.78
C ILE A 325 -25.87 -13.92 46.52
N ASP A 326 -25.33 -13.25 47.53
CA ASP A 326 -24.80 -11.88 47.41
C ASP A 326 -23.51 -11.84 46.57
N LEU A 327 -22.65 -12.87 46.64
CA LEU A 327 -21.49 -13.04 45.74
C LEU A 327 -21.91 -13.30 44.29
N PHE A 328 -22.91 -14.15 44.06
CA PHE A 328 -23.48 -14.35 42.71
C PHE A 328 -24.10 -13.08 42.15
N LYS A 329 -24.81 -12.30 42.97
CA LYS A 329 -25.36 -11.00 42.57
C LYS A 329 -24.25 -10.02 42.18
N LYS A 330 -23.19 -9.90 42.98
CA LYS A 330 -22.02 -9.06 42.66
C LYS A 330 -21.36 -9.47 41.35
N CYS A 331 -21.12 -10.76 41.14
CA CYS A 331 -20.54 -11.22 39.88
C CYS A 331 -21.45 -10.95 38.67
N ILE A 332 -22.77 -11.12 38.80
CA ILE A 332 -23.71 -10.77 37.72
C ILE A 332 -23.68 -9.25 37.46
N GLU A 333 -23.62 -8.42 38.50
CA GLU A 333 -23.47 -6.96 38.38
C GLU A 333 -22.16 -6.57 37.69
N GLU A 334 -21.04 -7.19 38.05
CA GLU A 334 -19.72 -7.01 37.42
C GLU A 334 -19.73 -7.46 35.95
N LYS A 335 -20.37 -8.58 35.62
CA LYS A 335 -20.58 -9.02 34.23
C LYS A 335 -21.42 -8.03 33.41
N ILE A 336 -22.45 -7.43 34.01
CA ILE A 336 -23.25 -6.36 33.37
C ILE A 336 -22.43 -5.08 33.20
N GLN A 337 -21.51 -4.81 34.13
CA GLN A 337 -20.66 -3.63 34.10
C GLN A 337 -19.60 -3.71 33.00
N LEU A 338 -19.05 -4.90 32.71
CA LEU A 338 -18.15 -5.15 31.57
C LEU A 338 -18.77 -4.82 30.19
N PHE A 339 -20.10 -4.87 30.06
CA PHE A 339 -20.78 -4.40 28.83
C PHE A 339 -20.87 -2.88 28.71
N LYS A 340 -20.68 -2.15 29.81
CA LYS A 340 -20.69 -0.67 29.86
C LYS A 340 -19.29 -0.08 29.80
N GLU A 341 -18.28 -0.86 30.17
CA GLU A 341 -16.88 -0.45 30.13
C GLU A 341 -16.36 -0.34 28.69
N GLN A 342 -15.50 0.66 28.49
CA GLN A 342 -14.86 0.88 27.20
C GLN A 342 -13.76 -0.17 27.02
N ALA A 343 -13.78 -0.84 25.87
CA ALA A 343 -12.84 -1.90 25.60
C ALA A 343 -11.41 -1.33 25.50
N PRO A 344 -10.36 -2.13 25.80
CA PRO A 344 -8.97 -1.68 25.74
C PRO A 344 -8.59 -1.14 24.35
N GLU A 345 -7.79 -0.05 24.31
CA GLU A 345 -7.27 0.53 23.06
C GLU A 345 -6.41 -0.47 22.27
N ASP A 346 -5.71 -1.37 22.98
CA ASP A 346 -4.94 -2.49 22.40
C ASP A 346 -5.75 -3.38 21.43
N LEU A 347 -7.09 -3.40 21.55
CA LEU A 347 -7.92 -4.17 20.62
C LEU A 347 -7.99 -3.51 19.24
N LEU A 348 -7.98 -2.18 19.16
CA LEU A 348 -7.95 -1.46 17.88
C LEU A 348 -6.61 -1.68 17.17
N GLU A 349 -5.50 -1.69 17.92
CA GLU A 349 -4.19 -2.03 17.38
C GLU A 349 -4.15 -3.48 16.88
N LYS A 350 -4.76 -4.43 17.59
CA LYS A 350 -4.89 -5.82 17.11
C LYS A 350 -5.71 -5.94 15.83
N VAL A 351 -6.82 -5.19 15.71
CA VAL A 351 -7.59 -5.12 14.46
C VAL A 351 -6.72 -4.60 13.32
N ARG A 352 -5.99 -3.51 13.55
CA ARG A 352 -5.08 -2.94 12.56
C ARG A 352 -4.00 -3.95 12.15
N GLY A 353 -3.39 -4.64 13.12
CA GLY A 353 -2.38 -5.66 12.86
C GLY A 353 -2.89 -6.85 12.02
N GLU A 354 -4.08 -7.38 12.31
CA GLU A 354 -4.68 -8.45 11.51
C GLU A 354 -5.04 -8.00 10.09
N LEU A 355 -5.59 -6.79 9.91
CA LEU A 355 -5.90 -6.27 8.59
C LEU A 355 -4.64 -6.10 7.74
N LEU A 356 -3.57 -5.57 8.33
CA LEU A 356 -2.26 -5.47 7.68
C LEU A 356 -1.72 -6.86 7.31
N ARG A 357 -1.87 -7.85 8.19
CA ARG A 357 -1.46 -9.23 7.92
C ARG A 357 -2.26 -9.86 6.78
N GLU A 358 -3.58 -9.73 6.80
CA GLU A 358 -4.45 -10.20 5.70
C GLU A 358 -4.06 -9.53 4.39
N ARG A 359 -3.72 -8.25 4.44
CA ARG A 359 -3.30 -7.48 3.27
C ARG A 359 -1.98 -7.96 2.69
N VAL A 360 -0.97 -8.14 3.54
CA VAL A 360 0.33 -8.69 3.14
C VAL A 360 0.16 -10.08 2.51
N GLN A 361 -0.66 -10.94 3.10
CA GLN A 361 -0.90 -12.28 2.55
C GLN A 361 -1.58 -12.27 1.17
N GLN A 362 -2.49 -11.33 0.93
CA GLN A 362 -3.09 -11.15 -0.39
C GLN A 362 -2.05 -10.74 -1.43
N LEU A 363 -1.19 -9.78 -1.07
CA LEU A 363 -0.13 -9.31 -1.95
C LEU A 363 0.90 -10.40 -2.25
N GLU A 364 1.32 -11.18 -1.25
CA GLU A 364 2.21 -12.34 -1.44
C GLU A 364 1.59 -13.39 -2.38
N ALA A 365 0.29 -13.66 -2.22
CA ALA A 365 -0.42 -14.59 -3.09
C ALA A 365 -0.52 -14.07 -4.54
N GLN A 366 -0.72 -12.77 -4.72
CA GLN A 366 -0.73 -12.13 -6.05
C GLN A 366 0.65 -12.18 -6.71
N GLU A 367 1.72 -11.84 -5.99
CA GLU A 367 3.10 -11.97 -6.47
C GLU A 367 3.39 -13.41 -6.90
N GLY A 368 3.01 -14.39 -6.05
CA GLY A 368 3.14 -15.81 -6.34
C GLY A 368 2.41 -16.23 -7.62
N HIS A 369 1.15 -15.79 -7.79
CA HIS A 369 0.37 -16.08 -8.98
C HIS A 369 1.02 -15.51 -10.26
N PHE A 370 1.49 -14.25 -10.23
CA PHE A 370 2.17 -13.66 -11.38
C PHE A 370 3.47 -14.38 -11.72
N ALA A 371 4.26 -14.74 -10.70
CA ALA A 371 5.49 -15.49 -10.88
C ALA A 371 5.22 -16.90 -11.46
N GLU A 372 4.20 -17.60 -10.98
CA GLU A 372 3.80 -18.92 -11.49
C GLU A 372 3.34 -18.85 -12.95
N SER A 373 2.48 -17.88 -13.30
CA SER A 373 2.05 -17.63 -14.68
C SER A 373 3.25 -17.37 -15.60
N LEU A 374 4.16 -16.47 -15.20
CA LEU A 374 5.34 -16.15 -15.99
C LEU A 374 6.27 -17.37 -16.16
N VAL A 375 6.58 -18.08 -15.09
CA VAL A 375 7.45 -19.27 -15.14
C VAL A 375 6.84 -20.37 -15.99
N SER A 376 5.52 -20.60 -15.88
CA SER A 376 4.82 -21.61 -16.68
C SER A 376 4.92 -21.32 -18.18
N LEU A 377 4.80 -20.04 -18.56
CA LEU A 377 4.93 -19.56 -19.93
C LEU A 377 6.35 -19.77 -20.46
N GLN A 378 7.36 -19.32 -19.69
CA GLN A 378 8.78 -19.50 -20.06
C GLN A 378 9.12 -20.99 -20.20
N PHE A 379 8.62 -21.83 -19.29
CA PHE A 379 8.81 -23.27 -19.36
C PHE A 379 8.13 -23.88 -20.58
N GLN A 380 6.92 -23.44 -20.93
CA GLN A 380 6.22 -23.90 -22.12
C GLN A 380 7.01 -23.57 -23.40
N LYS A 381 7.54 -22.35 -23.52
CA LYS A 381 8.39 -21.94 -24.65
C LYS A 381 9.67 -22.77 -24.71
N ALA A 382 10.37 -22.92 -23.59
CA ALA A 382 11.58 -23.73 -23.51
C ALA A 382 11.32 -25.20 -23.86
N ALA A 383 10.21 -25.77 -23.38
CA ALA A 383 9.82 -27.14 -23.69
C ALA A 383 9.51 -27.32 -25.19
N ARG A 384 8.82 -26.36 -25.82
CA ARG A 384 8.59 -26.37 -27.28
C ARG A 384 9.92 -26.34 -28.05
N ARG A 385 10.83 -25.41 -27.72
CA ARG A 385 12.17 -25.31 -28.32
C ARG A 385 12.97 -26.61 -28.17
N ALA A 386 13.01 -27.17 -26.97
CA ALA A 386 13.71 -28.42 -26.70
C ALA A 386 13.15 -29.60 -27.51
N ARG A 387 11.81 -29.70 -27.65
CA ARG A 387 11.17 -30.75 -28.46
C ARG A 387 11.56 -30.67 -29.93
N THR A 388 11.49 -29.48 -30.54
CA THR A 388 11.89 -29.28 -31.95
C THR A 388 13.37 -29.64 -32.15
N LEU A 389 14.26 -29.19 -31.27
CA LEU A 389 15.68 -29.50 -31.33
C LEU A 389 15.96 -31.00 -31.18
N TRP A 390 15.25 -31.69 -30.29
CA TRP A 390 15.39 -33.14 -30.13
C TRP A 390 14.91 -33.89 -31.37
N ALA A 391 13.76 -33.51 -31.94
CA ALA A 391 13.25 -34.08 -33.19
C ALA A 391 14.24 -33.90 -34.33
N TYR A 392 14.79 -32.69 -34.50
CA TYR A 392 15.82 -32.39 -35.50
C TYR A 392 17.11 -33.20 -35.28
N THR A 393 17.61 -33.26 -34.03
CA THR A 393 18.82 -34.03 -33.70
C THR A 393 18.63 -35.51 -33.99
N ALA A 394 17.48 -36.08 -33.64
CA ALA A 394 17.15 -37.47 -33.91
C ALA A 394 17.13 -37.76 -35.41
N LEU A 395 16.55 -36.86 -36.19
CA LEU A 395 16.51 -36.96 -37.64
C LEU A 395 17.92 -36.97 -38.25
N LEU A 396 18.78 -36.03 -37.84
CA LEU A 396 20.17 -35.99 -38.28
C LEU A 396 20.94 -37.28 -37.94
N THR A 397 20.74 -37.83 -36.74
CA THR A 397 21.41 -39.11 -36.38
C THR A 397 20.95 -40.27 -37.26
N VAL A 398 19.66 -40.31 -37.63
CA VAL A 398 19.14 -41.34 -38.54
C VAL A 398 19.71 -41.15 -39.95
N GLN A 399 19.80 -39.90 -40.43
CA GLN A 399 20.40 -39.61 -41.73
C GLN A 399 21.89 -39.96 -41.79
N ASP A 400 22.68 -39.62 -40.77
CA ASP A 400 24.11 -39.92 -40.71
C ASP A 400 24.34 -41.44 -40.77
N LEU A 401 23.58 -42.21 -39.99
CA LEU A 401 23.62 -43.67 -40.06
C LEU A 401 23.22 -44.20 -41.44
N LEU A 402 22.18 -43.65 -42.07
CA LEU A 402 21.80 -44.03 -43.43
C LEU A 402 22.91 -43.72 -44.45
N LEU A 403 23.55 -42.55 -44.35
CA LEU A 403 24.65 -42.15 -45.24
C LEU A 403 25.91 -43.00 -45.05
N GLN A 404 26.30 -43.29 -43.81
CA GLN A 404 27.41 -44.18 -43.50
C GLN A 404 27.18 -45.59 -44.06
N GLU A 405 25.94 -46.07 -44.00
CA GLU A 405 25.61 -47.39 -44.55
C GLU A 405 25.49 -47.40 -46.08
N LEU A 406 24.91 -46.36 -46.69
CA LEU A 406 24.81 -46.23 -48.14
C LEU A 406 26.21 -46.10 -48.78
N SER A 407 27.14 -45.43 -48.09
CA SER A 407 28.54 -45.35 -48.52
C SER A 407 29.29 -46.67 -48.33
N ALA A 408 29.12 -47.36 -47.21
CA ALA A 408 29.72 -48.68 -46.96
C ALA A 408 29.20 -49.77 -47.92
N SER A 409 27.97 -49.64 -48.40
CA SER A 409 27.35 -50.54 -49.38
C SER A 409 27.60 -50.16 -50.84
N GLU A 410 28.37 -49.10 -51.10
CA GLU A 410 28.64 -48.52 -52.44
C GLU A 410 27.38 -48.15 -53.24
N THR A 411 26.23 -48.05 -52.56
CA THR A 411 24.95 -47.67 -53.18
C THR A 411 24.84 -46.15 -53.37
N LEU A 412 25.61 -45.38 -52.59
CA LEU A 412 25.75 -43.94 -52.73
C LEU A 412 26.68 -43.60 -53.91
N THR A 413 26.13 -43.50 -55.11
CA THR A 413 26.89 -43.12 -56.32
C THR A 413 27.27 -41.63 -56.33
N LYS A 414 28.32 -41.26 -57.07
CA LYS A 414 28.70 -39.84 -57.27
C LYS A 414 27.56 -39.00 -57.86
N SER A 415 26.75 -39.59 -58.75
CA SER A 415 25.57 -38.95 -59.31
C SER A 415 24.45 -38.76 -58.29
N ALA A 416 24.22 -39.72 -57.38
CA ALA A 416 23.25 -39.56 -56.30
C ALA A 416 23.67 -38.47 -55.31
N CYS A 417 24.97 -38.35 -55.01
CA CYS A 417 25.50 -37.26 -54.19
C CYS A 417 25.32 -35.90 -54.86
N ALA A 418 25.60 -35.81 -56.17
CA ALA A 418 25.40 -34.57 -56.94
C ALA A 418 23.93 -34.17 -56.94
N GLN A 419 22.99 -35.11 -57.14
CA GLN A 419 21.56 -34.86 -57.10
C GLN A 419 21.06 -34.37 -55.73
N ILE A 420 21.55 -34.97 -54.63
CA ILE A 420 21.23 -34.51 -53.27
C ILE A 420 21.74 -33.07 -53.05
N LEU A 421 22.97 -32.77 -53.45
CA LEU A 421 23.55 -31.43 -53.29
C LEU A 421 22.83 -30.40 -54.15
N GLU A 422 22.48 -30.74 -55.40
CA GLU A 422 21.74 -29.87 -56.30
C GLU A 422 20.31 -29.60 -55.83
N SER A 423 19.65 -30.55 -55.13
CA SER A 423 18.29 -30.34 -54.62
C SER A 423 18.25 -29.58 -53.29
N HIS A 424 19.23 -29.79 -52.41
CA HIS A 424 19.22 -29.22 -51.05
C HIS A 424 20.01 -27.90 -50.91
N SER A 425 21.08 -27.68 -51.68
CA SER A 425 21.85 -26.43 -51.59
C SER A 425 21.06 -25.16 -51.94
N PRO A 426 20.20 -25.11 -52.99
CA PRO A 426 19.45 -23.88 -53.28
C PRO A 426 18.37 -23.60 -52.22
N GLU A 427 17.74 -24.63 -51.65
CA GLU A 427 16.74 -24.47 -50.59
C GLU A 427 17.37 -23.92 -49.29
N LEU A 428 18.61 -24.31 -48.97
CA LEU A 428 19.36 -23.79 -47.84
C LEU A 428 19.80 -22.33 -48.07
N GLN A 429 20.30 -22.01 -49.26
CA GLN A 429 20.67 -20.63 -49.63
C GLN A 429 19.45 -19.70 -49.64
N GLU A 430 18.29 -20.17 -50.08
CA GLU A 430 17.05 -19.40 -50.04
C GLU A 430 16.59 -19.14 -48.60
N LEU A 431 16.75 -20.12 -47.71
CA LEU A 431 16.42 -19.98 -46.30
C LEU A 431 17.37 -19.02 -45.58
N GLU A 432 18.68 -19.10 -45.85
CA GLU A 432 19.69 -18.17 -45.34
C GLU A 432 19.37 -16.74 -45.78
N ARG A 433 19.12 -16.52 -47.08
CA ARG A 433 18.76 -15.19 -47.60
C ARG A 433 17.47 -14.65 -46.97
N LYS A 434 16.44 -15.49 -46.80
CA LYS A 434 15.18 -15.09 -46.14
C LYS A 434 15.42 -14.65 -44.70
N LEU A 435 16.29 -15.35 -43.97
CA LEU A 435 16.62 -15.02 -42.58
C LEU A 435 17.42 -13.72 -42.50
N GLU A 436 18.40 -13.52 -43.38
CA GLU A 436 19.14 -12.26 -43.52
C GLU A 436 18.21 -11.08 -43.84
N ASP A 437 17.31 -11.25 -44.82
CA ASP A 437 16.31 -10.25 -45.18
C ASP A 437 15.47 -9.89 -43.94
N GLN A 438 14.91 -10.87 -43.23
CA GLN A 438 14.08 -10.62 -42.05
C GLN A 438 14.85 -9.91 -40.92
N LEU A 439 16.11 -10.27 -40.67
CA LEU A 439 16.96 -9.59 -39.69
C LEU A 439 17.22 -8.14 -40.09
N ALA A 440 17.53 -7.86 -41.36
CA ALA A 440 17.74 -6.51 -41.87
C ALA A 440 16.48 -5.63 -41.72
N HIS A 441 15.28 -6.20 -41.96
CA HIS A 441 14.02 -5.50 -41.73
C HIS A 441 13.80 -5.17 -40.25
N GLN A 442 14.13 -6.10 -39.34
CA GLN A 442 14.03 -5.87 -37.89
C GLN A 442 15.01 -4.80 -37.40
N GLU A 443 16.26 -4.83 -37.87
CA GLU A 443 17.26 -3.80 -37.57
C GLU A 443 16.83 -2.43 -38.06
N ALA A 444 16.30 -2.32 -39.28
CA ALA A 444 15.77 -1.08 -39.83
C ALA A 444 14.58 -0.56 -39.01
N ALA A 445 13.65 -1.43 -38.61
CA ALA A 445 12.51 -1.06 -37.77
C ALA A 445 12.96 -0.58 -36.37
N LYS A 446 13.99 -1.20 -35.79
CA LYS A 446 14.58 -0.77 -34.51
C LYS A 446 15.24 0.60 -34.62
N LEU A 447 16.03 0.83 -35.67
CA LEU A 447 16.66 2.12 -35.93
C LEU A 447 15.61 3.22 -36.13
N GLN A 448 14.53 2.94 -36.86
CA GLN A 448 13.42 3.88 -37.02
C GLN A 448 12.76 4.24 -35.68
N ARG A 449 12.52 3.25 -34.81
CA ARG A 449 11.97 3.50 -33.46
C ARG A 449 12.90 4.36 -32.59
N VAL A 450 14.20 4.07 -32.58
CA VAL A 450 15.20 4.87 -31.85
C VAL A 450 15.29 6.31 -32.38
N LEU A 451 15.16 6.49 -33.70
CA LEU A 451 15.12 7.82 -34.30
C LEU A 451 13.82 8.55 -33.96
N ALA A 452 12.68 7.88 -34.00
CA ALA A 452 11.38 8.45 -33.63
C ALA A 452 11.35 8.85 -32.14
N SER A 453 11.86 8.00 -31.25
CA SER A 453 11.97 8.33 -29.83
C SER A 453 12.88 9.54 -29.67
N ARG A 454 14.10 9.54 -30.26
CA ARG A 454 15.02 10.68 -30.19
C ARG A 454 14.43 11.98 -30.73
N GLN A 455 13.55 11.92 -31.72
CA GLN A 455 12.82 13.09 -32.23
C GLN A 455 11.75 13.58 -31.23
N GLN A 456 11.07 12.68 -30.51
CA GLN A 456 10.20 13.05 -29.38
C GLN A 456 11.00 13.72 -28.26
N TRP A 457 12.16 13.16 -27.88
CA TRP A 457 13.09 13.76 -26.91
C TRP A 457 13.52 15.18 -27.32
N ALA A 458 13.86 15.37 -28.60
CA ALA A 458 14.27 16.67 -29.15
C ALA A 458 13.12 17.67 -29.32
N GLY A 459 11.86 17.23 -29.28
CA GLY A 459 10.68 18.09 -29.29
C GLY A 459 10.29 18.60 -27.90
N GLU A 460 10.54 17.82 -26.85
CA GLU A 460 10.22 18.19 -25.46
C GLU A 460 11.33 19.00 -24.75
N GLU A 461 12.61 18.77 -25.08
CA GLU A 461 13.74 19.53 -24.52
C GLU A 461 13.71 21.05 -24.82
N PRO A 462 13.40 21.52 -26.05
CA PRO A 462 13.43 22.95 -26.36
C PRO A 462 12.36 23.74 -25.60
N GLY A 463 11.21 23.14 -25.28
CA GLY A 463 10.12 23.81 -24.55
C GLY A 463 10.40 23.97 -23.04
N LEU A 464 11.17 23.06 -22.43
CA LEU A 464 11.47 23.08 -21.01
C LEU A 464 12.68 23.95 -20.65
N LEU A 465 13.63 24.13 -21.58
CA LEU A 465 14.82 24.96 -21.39
C LEU A 465 14.68 26.38 -21.97
N HIS A 466 13.80 26.58 -22.96
CA HIS A 466 13.73 27.82 -23.74
C HIS A 466 12.39 28.56 -23.59
N GLN A 467 11.75 28.54 -22.42
CA GLN A 467 10.78 29.61 -22.14
C GLN A 467 11.55 30.93 -22.03
N PRO A 468 11.19 31.98 -22.81
CA PRO A 468 11.86 33.26 -22.74
C PRO A 468 11.83 33.75 -21.29
N GLU A 469 13.01 34.09 -20.78
CA GLU A 469 13.16 34.79 -19.51
C GLU A 469 12.40 36.11 -19.61
N GLU A 470 11.15 36.14 -19.14
CA GLU A 470 10.54 37.39 -18.71
C GLU A 470 11.41 37.91 -17.56
N THR A 471 12.14 38.97 -17.90
CA THR A 471 13.10 39.72 -17.09
C THR A 471 12.43 40.46 -15.94
N ASP A 472 11.75 39.74 -15.05
CA ASP A 472 11.32 40.30 -13.77
C ASP A 472 12.46 40.13 -12.78
N SER A 473 13.22 41.21 -12.67
CA SER A 473 14.39 41.36 -11.81
C SER A 473 13.96 41.46 -10.34
N GLU A 474 13.59 40.33 -9.73
CA GLU A 474 13.55 40.12 -8.26
C GLU A 474 13.16 38.67 -7.85
N ARG A 475 13.40 37.66 -8.70
CA ARG A 475 13.05 36.27 -8.35
C ARG A 475 14.01 35.71 -7.29
N GLN A 476 13.48 35.51 -6.09
CA GLN A 476 14.15 34.83 -4.97
C GLN A 476 14.79 33.52 -5.46
N ILE A 477 16.04 33.28 -5.08
CA ILE A 477 16.84 32.09 -5.43
C ILE A 477 16.06 30.77 -5.16
N SER A 478 15.20 30.76 -4.15
CA SER A 478 14.28 29.67 -3.82
C SER A 478 13.34 29.29 -4.97
N ALA A 479 12.76 30.26 -5.68
CA ALA A 479 11.85 30.00 -6.80
C ALA A 479 12.58 29.42 -8.02
N VAL A 480 13.83 29.85 -8.25
CA VAL A 480 14.69 29.30 -9.31
C VAL A 480 15.09 27.87 -8.98
N LEU A 481 15.45 27.58 -7.72
CA LEU A 481 15.78 26.23 -7.25
C LEU A 481 14.57 25.29 -7.31
N GLN A 482 13.38 25.72 -6.86
CA GLN A 482 12.15 24.91 -6.98
C GLN A 482 11.81 24.60 -8.45
N ARG A 483 12.01 25.56 -9.34
CA ARG A 483 11.84 25.36 -10.79
C ARG A 483 12.89 24.41 -11.37
N ALA A 484 14.15 24.49 -10.92
CA ALA A 484 15.19 23.57 -11.34
C ALA A 484 14.92 22.14 -10.81
N LEU A 485 14.48 21.99 -9.56
CA LEU A 485 14.13 20.71 -8.95
C LEU A 485 12.94 20.05 -9.66
N SER A 486 11.86 20.80 -9.91
CA SER A 486 10.70 20.29 -10.67
C SER A 486 11.06 19.91 -12.12
N LYS A 487 11.94 20.66 -12.80
CA LYS A 487 12.47 20.26 -14.11
C LYS A 487 13.33 19.00 -14.01
N GLY A 488 14.21 18.91 -13.01
CA GLY A 488 15.04 17.73 -12.75
C GLY A 488 14.21 16.48 -12.48
N GLN A 489 13.11 16.62 -11.73
CA GLN A 489 12.16 15.54 -11.46
C GLN A 489 11.49 15.04 -12.74
N LYS A 490 11.00 15.95 -13.62
CA LYS A 490 10.42 15.58 -14.92
C LYS A 490 11.41 14.84 -15.82
N VAL A 491 12.66 15.29 -15.86
CA VAL A 491 13.72 14.61 -16.63
C VAL A 491 14.00 13.21 -16.07
N LEU A 492 14.00 13.05 -14.75
CA LEU A 492 14.17 11.76 -14.09
C LEU A 492 13.01 10.81 -14.40
N GLU A 493 11.77 11.29 -14.28
CA GLU A 493 10.56 10.51 -14.58
C GLU A 493 10.53 10.06 -16.04
N HIS A 494 10.87 10.94 -16.98
CA HIS A 494 10.97 10.62 -18.41
C HIS A 494 12.10 9.60 -18.69
N ARG A 495 13.27 9.76 -18.06
CA ARG A 495 14.38 8.80 -18.15
C ARG A 495 13.98 7.42 -17.62
N GLN A 496 13.27 7.37 -16.49
CA GLN A 496 12.76 6.11 -15.94
C GLN A 496 11.72 5.47 -16.88
N GLN A 497 10.84 6.28 -17.47
CA GLN A 497 9.84 5.80 -18.41
C GLN A 497 10.49 5.22 -19.68
N SER A 498 11.44 5.94 -20.28
CA SER A 498 12.17 5.46 -21.45
C SER A 498 12.99 4.20 -21.16
N LEU A 499 13.58 4.07 -19.96
CA LEU A 499 14.27 2.85 -19.56
C LEU A 499 13.30 1.66 -19.46
N ARG A 500 12.09 1.88 -18.92
CA ARG A 500 11.05 0.84 -18.86
C ARG A 500 10.60 0.41 -20.25
N GLU A 501 10.37 1.35 -21.14
CA GLU A 501 9.99 1.08 -22.53
C GLU A 501 11.09 0.31 -23.28
N GLU A 502 12.36 0.71 -23.11
CA GLU A 502 13.50 -0.01 -23.71
C GLU A 502 13.63 -1.44 -23.16
N GLN A 503 13.35 -1.64 -21.87
CA GLN A 503 13.31 -2.97 -21.26
C GLN A 503 12.17 -3.82 -21.83
N GLU A 504 10.95 -3.28 -21.93
CA GLU A 504 9.81 -3.98 -22.55
C GLU A 504 10.11 -4.33 -24.02
N ASP A 505 10.61 -3.37 -24.80
CA ASP A 505 11.01 -3.56 -26.20
C ASP A 505 12.10 -4.64 -26.36
N SER A 506 13.05 -4.71 -25.42
CA SER A 506 14.11 -5.72 -25.46
C SER A 506 13.56 -7.14 -25.29
N VAL A 507 12.61 -7.34 -24.36
CA VAL A 507 11.99 -8.65 -24.10
C VAL A 507 11.11 -9.09 -25.27
N VAL A 508 10.42 -8.14 -25.93
CA VAL A 508 9.65 -8.40 -27.16
C VAL A 508 10.56 -8.76 -28.33
N LEU A 509 11.68 -8.04 -28.49
CA LEU A 509 12.65 -8.32 -29.54
C LEU A 509 13.23 -9.74 -29.42
N GLU A 510 13.59 -10.16 -28.20
CA GLU A 510 14.06 -11.53 -27.94
C GLU A 510 13.00 -12.60 -28.30
N ASP A 511 11.71 -12.28 -28.17
CA ASP A 511 10.64 -13.19 -28.59
C ASP A 511 10.55 -13.29 -30.11
N VAL A 512 10.58 -12.15 -30.81
CA VAL A 512 10.58 -12.09 -32.28
C VAL A 512 11.77 -12.86 -32.85
N LEU A 513 12.97 -12.62 -32.32
CA LEU A 513 14.18 -13.34 -32.74
C LEU A 513 14.06 -14.85 -32.46
N GLY A 514 13.60 -15.23 -31.27
CA GLY A 514 13.40 -16.64 -30.93
C GLY A 514 12.32 -17.35 -31.76
N ASN A 515 11.32 -16.62 -32.26
CA ASN A 515 10.31 -17.14 -33.19
C ASN A 515 10.88 -17.29 -34.60
N MET A 516 11.66 -16.32 -35.08
CA MET A 516 12.38 -16.43 -36.36
C MET A 516 13.33 -17.64 -36.36
N GLU A 517 14.08 -17.86 -35.28
CA GLU A 517 14.90 -19.05 -35.09
C GLU A 517 14.06 -20.33 -35.15
N MET A 518 12.91 -20.37 -34.46
CA MET A 518 12.02 -21.52 -34.45
C MET A 518 11.47 -21.83 -35.85
N ASP A 519 11.03 -20.81 -36.59
CA ASP A 519 10.50 -20.97 -37.94
C ASP A 519 11.57 -21.44 -38.91
N ALA A 520 12.80 -20.95 -38.77
CA ALA A 520 13.98 -21.45 -39.48
C ALA A 520 14.24 -22.92 -39.13
N PHE A 521 14.18 -23.30 -37.84
CA PHE A 521 14.33 -24.70 -37.43
C PHE A 521 13.23 -25.61 -37.98
N VAL A 522 11.98 -25.16 -38.05
CA VAL A 522 10.85 -25.94 -38.58
C VAL A 522 11.00 -26.15 -40.09
N THR A 523 11.42 -25.11 -40.81
CA THR A 523 11.66 -25.19 -42.26
C THR A 523 12.86 -26.08 -42.58
N LEU A 524 13.98 -25.95 -41.84
CA LEU A 524 15.12 -26.87 -41.91
C LEU A 524 14.70 -28.30 -41.57
N TYR A 525 13.92 -28.50 -40.52
CA TYR A 525 13.40 -29.80 -40.14
C TYR A 525 12.60 -30.44 -41.29
N GLY A 526 11.75 -29.67 -41.97
CA GLY A 526 11.01 -30.13 -43.14
C GLY A 526 11.91 -30.51 -44.33
N GLN A 527 12.98 -29.74 -44.58
CA GLN A 527 13.98 -30.06 -45.61
C GLN A 527 14.71 -31.36 -45.30
N GLU A 528 15.19 -31.51 -44.06
CA GLU A 528 15.88 -32.71 -43.59
C GLU A 528 14.97 -33.94 -43.63
N LEU A 529 13.68 -33.76 -43.38
CA LEU A 529 12.72 -34.86 -43.42
C LEU A 529 12.56 -35.41 -44.84
N ARG A 530 12.58 -34.52 -45.84
CA ARG A 530 12.61 -34.91 -47.27
C ARG A 530 13.89 -35.66 -47.61
N LEU A 531 15.05 -35.17 -47.17
CA LEU A 531 16.33 -35.85 -47.38
C LEU A 531 16.32 -37.27 -46.76
N ALA A 532 15.89 -37.37 -45.51
CA ALA A 532 15.80 -38.64 -44.81
C ALA A 532 14.81 -39.61 -45.48
N SER A 533 13.73 -39.11 -46.10
CA SER A 533 12.80 -39.91 -46.90
C SER A 533 13.44 -40.48 -48.16
N TYR A 534 14.25 -39.67 -48.86
CA TYR A 534 14.98 -40.07 -50.06
C TYR A 534 16.04 -41.11 -49.70
N LEU A 535 16.83 -40.87 -48.66
CA LEU A 535 17.84 -41.82 -48.17
C LEU A 535 17.21 -43.14 -47.70
N SER A 536 16.06 -43.10 -47.04
CA SER A 536 15.33 -44.30 -46.60
C SER A 536 14.85 -45.13 -47.80
N LYS A 537 14.42 -44.48 -48.89
CA LYS A 537 14.03 -45.15 -50.14
C LYS A 537 15.24 -45.76 -50.85
N LEU A 538 16.35 -45.04 -50.96
CA LEU A 538 17.61 -45.56 -51.52
C LEU A 538 18.12 -46.77 -50.74
N ALA A 539 17.98 -46.74 -49.41
CA ALA A 539 18.41 -47.82 -48.54
C ALA A 539 17.40 -48.98 -48.44
N MET A 540 16.25 -48.90 -49.12
CA MET A 540 15.18 -49.91 -49.09
C MET A 540 14.67 -50.20 -47.67
N LEU A 541 14.58 -49.16 -46.82
CA LEU A 541 14.20 -49.29 -45.42
C LEU A 541 12.67 -49.39 -45.26
N PRO A 542 12.10 -50.45 -44.65
CA PRO A 542 10.67 -50.55 -44.42
C PRO A 542 10.19 -49.50 -43.41
N GLY A 543 9.01 -48.92 -43.62
CA GLY A 543 8.43 -47.92 -42.71
C GLY A 543 8.28 -48.42 -41.26
N GLY A 544 8.01 -49.70 -41.05
CA GLY A 544 7.97 -50.30 -39.70
C GLY A 544 9.34 -50.37 -39.00
N THR A 545 10.44 -50.39 -39.75
CA THR A 545 11.81 -50.30 -39.22
C THR A 545 12.19 -48.84 -38.96
N LEU A 546 11.84 -47.93 -39.88
CA LEU A 546 12.03 -46.48 -39.67
C LEU A 546 11.31 -46.01 -38.40
N ARG A 547 10.07 -46.47 -38.18
CA ARG A 547 9.30 -46.21 -36.95
C ARG A 547 10.02 -46.67 -35.69
N ARG A 548 10.64 -47.86 -35.73
CA ARG A 548 11.41 -48.40 -34.59
C ARG A 548 12.66 -47.57 -34.32
N LEU A 549 13.39 -47.17 -35.36
CA LEU A 549 14.56 -46.29 -35.23
C LEU A 549 14.18 -44.92 -34.65
N LEU A 550 13.10 -44.30 -35.15
CA LEU A 550 12.59 -43.05 -34.63
C LEU A 550 12.11 -43.18 -33.18
N SER A 551 11.48 -44.29 -32.79
CA SER A 551 11.09 -44.54 -31.40
C SER A 551 12.29 -44.69 -30.45
N VAL A 552 13.44 -45.15 -30.97
CA VAL A 552 14.69 -45.27 -30.21
C VAL A 552 15.39 -43.91 -30.10
N ALA A 553 15.38 -43.11 -31.16
CA ALA A 553 15.97 -41.77 -31.17
C ALA A 553 15.11 -40.72 -30.44
N LEU A 554 13.80 -40.90 -30.40
CA LEU A 554 12.81 -40.02 -29.74
C LEU A 554 11.96 -40.79 -28.73
N PRO A 555 12.53 -41.20 -27.58
CA PRO A 555 11.82 -42.00 -26.58
C PRO A 555 10.67 -41.23 -25.89
N ALA A 556 10.67 -39.90 -25.95
CA ALA A 556 9.66 -39.04 -25.34
C ALA A 556 8.52 -38.66 -26.31
N ALA A 557 8.61 -39.02 -27.60
CA ALA A 557 7.59 -38.70 -28.59
C ALA A 557 6.39 -39.64 -28.46
N SER A 558 5.18 -39.08 -28.62
CA SER A 558 3.96 -39.89 -28.57
C SER A 558 3.77 -40.72 -29.85
N GLN A 559 3.03 -41.82 -29.77
CA GLN A 559 2.72 -42.66 -30.94
C GLN A 559 2.07 -41.90 -32.12
N PRO A 560 1.12 -40.95 -31.93
CA PRO A 560 0.59 -40.15 -33.03
C PRO A 560 1.61 -39.18 -33.62
N GLU A 561 2.52 -38.60 -32.82
CA GLU A 561 3.61 -37.74 -33.32
C GLU A 561 4.56 -38.53 -34.24
N LEU A 562 4.94 -39.74 -33.85
CA LEU A 562 5.79 -40.61 -34.67
C LEU A 562 5.10 -41.05 -35.96
N LEU A 563 3.78 -41.24 -35.95
CA LEU A 563 2.99 -41.56 -37.15
C LEU A 563 2.89 -40.36 -38.09
N ALA A 564 2.63 -39.15 -37.57
CA ALA A 564 2.60 -37.94 -38.37
C ALA A 564 3.94 -37.68 -39.09
N LEU A 565 5.07 -37.98 -38.43
CA LEU A 565 6.38 -37.95 -39.07
C LEU A 565 6.46 -39.00 -40.19
N LEU A 566 6.06 -40.25 -39.96
CA LEU A 566 6.05 -41.31 -40.97
C LEU A 566 5.17 -41.02 -42.18
N ASP A 567 4.02 -40.37 -41.97
CA ASP A 567 3.12 -39.97 -43.06
C ASP A 567 3.78 -38.89 -43.94
N SER A 568 4.54 -37.97 -43.33
CA SER A 568 5.30 -36.96 -44.08
C SER A 568 6.50 -37.53 -44.87
N PHE A 569 7.07 -38.66 -44.43
CA PHE A 569 8.06 -39.43 -45.22
C PHE A 569 7.44 -40.07 -46.48
N GLY A 570 6.12 -40.29 -46.51
CA GLY A 570 5.40 -40.96 -47.59
C GLY A 570 4.92 -40.06 -48.73
N GLN A 571 4.65 -38.78 -48.47
CA GLN A 571 3.67 -38.02 -49.29
C GLN A 571 4.23 -37.10 -50.40
N LYS A 572 5.55 -36.87 -50.54
CA LYS A 572 6.07 -35.78 -51.41
C LYS A 572 7.00 -36.16 -52.57
N HIS A 573 7.11 -37.42 -52.99
CA HIS A 573 7.86 -37.82 -54.19
C HIS A 573 7.02 -38.75 -55.09
N GLN A 574 5.89 -38.25 -55.56
CA GLN A 574 5.12 -38.89 -56.62
C GLN A 574 5.01 -37.96 -57.82
N GLU A 575 6.14 -37.44 -58.31
CA GLU A 575 6.22 -36.80 -59.62
C GLU A 575 7.59 -37.15 -60.22
N HIS A 576 7.56 -37.71 -61.44
CA HIS A 576 8.68 -38.21 -62.25
C HIS A 576 9.21 -39.64 -61.96
N ALA A 577 8.37 -40.65 -62.19
CA ALA A 577 8.86 -41.92 -62.73
C ALA A 577 7.93 -42.36 -63.86
N VAL A 578 8.42 -42.14 -65.08
CA VAL A 578 7.89 -42.66 -66.34
C VAL A 578 7.64 -44.16 -66.20
N GLU A 579 6.50 -44.60 -66.71
CA GLU A 579 6.16 -46.00 -66.94
C GLU A 579 7.36 -46.74 -67.54
N ASN A 580 7.87 -47.73 -66.83
CA ASN A 580 8.62 -48.80 -67.46
C ASN A 580 8.02 -50.12 -67.00
N ASP A 581 7.21 -50.65 -67.90
CA ASP A 581 6.61 -51.97 -67.88
C ASP A 581 7.70 -53.05 -67.95
N GLY A 582 7.49 -54.19 -67.27
CA GLY A 582 8.46 -55.29 -67.28
C GLY A 582 8.39 -56.22 -66.07
N GLY A 583 7.33 -57.03 -66.01
CA GLY A 583 7.23 -58.15 -65.05
C GLY A 583 8.32 -59.21 -65.27
N SER A 584 9.44 -59.11 -64.56
CA SER A 584 10.41 -60.19 -64.36
C SER A 584 11.40 -59.87 -63.22
N GLY A 585 10.93 -59.80 -61.97
CA GLY A 585 11.77 -59.43 -60.82
C GLY A 585 11.53 -60.18 -59.50
N LEU A 586 10.41 -60.89 -59.37
CA LEU A 586 9.93 -61.39 -58.06
C LEU A 586 10.82 -62.44 -57.37
N GLN A 587 11.71 -63.11 -58.10
CA GLN A 587 12.62 -64.13 -57.52
C GLN A 587 14.00 -63.58 -57.12
N ALA A 588 14.45 -62.46 -57.71
CA ALA A 588 15.70 -61.78 -57.36
C ALA A 588 15.56 -60.89 -56.10
N ASP A 589 14.34 -60.41 -55.82
CA ASP A 589 14.04 -59.51 -54.69
C ASP A 589 14.07 -60.19 -53.32
N LEU A 590 13.68 -61.47 -53.22
CA LEU A 590 13.67 -62.19 -51.94
C LEU A 590 15.09 -62.42 -51.38
N GLY A 591 16.07 -62.63 -52.26
CA GLY A 591 17.48 -62.78 -51.91
C GLY A 591 18.13 -61.46 -51.45
N ARG A 592 17.76 -60.32 -52.05
CA ARG A 592 18.16 -58.98 -51.57
C ARG A 592 17.50 -58.64 -50.24
N ARG A 593 16.22 -58.95 -50.06
CA ARG A 593 15.46 -58.64 -48.83
C ARG A 593 16.05 -59.28 -47.56
N ARG A 594 16.55 -60.53 -47.63
CA ARG A 594 17.27 -61.16 -46.51
C ARG A 594 18.60 -60.46 -46.17
N LYS A 595 19.32 -59.95 -47.17
CA LYS A 595 20.57 -59.19 -46.96
C LYS A 595 20.29 -57.82 -46.31
N HIS A 596 19.23 -57.14 -46.74
CA HIS A 596 18.80 -55.88 -46.13
C HIS A 596 18.26 -56.07 -44.70
N GLN A 597 17.68 -57.22 -44.35
CA GLN A 597 17.16 -57.47 -43.01
C GLN A 597 18.24 -57.52 -41.92
N GLY A 598 19.38 -58.20 -42.16
CA GLY A 598 20.51 -58.19 -41.23
C GLY A 598 21.14 -56.80 -41.10
N TRP A 599 21.14 -56.05 -42.19
CA TRP A 599 21.58 -54.66 -42.23
C TRP A 599 20.69 -53.72 -41.40
N TRP A 600 19.36 -53.83 -41.50
CA TRP A 600 18.43 -53.04 -40.67
C TRP A 600 18.64 -53.24 -39.17
N GLN A 601 18.91 -54.49 -38.77
CA GLN A 601 19.22 -54.84 -37.38
C GLN A 601 20.56 -54.27 -36.92
N ALA A 602 21.56 -54.27 -37.80
CA ALA A 602 22.86 -53.64 -37.54
C ALA A 602 22.71 -52.12 -37.34
N LEU A 603 21.94 -51.45 -38.19
CA LEU A 603 21.68 -50.01 -38.07
C LEU A 603 20.93 -49.66 -36.78
N GLU A 604 19.95 -50.48 -36.38
CA GLU A 604 19.29 -50.32 -35.07
C GLU A 604 20.26 -50.53 -33.90
N SER A 605 21.16 -51.52 -33.98
CA SER A 605 22.15 -51.77 -32.94
C SER A 605 23.20 -50.66 -32.83
N LYS A 606 23.63 -50.09 -33.97
CA LYS A 606 24.55 -48.93 -34.02
C LYS A 606 23.91 -47.69 -33.40
N LEU A 607 22.66 -47.38 -33.78
CA LEU A 607 21.91 -46.27 -33.19
C LEU A 607 21.81 -46.42 -31.66
N ARG A 608 21.50 -47.62 -31.17
CA ARG A 608 21.46 -47.90 -29.72
C ARG A 608 22.84 -47.70 -29.07
N GLY A 609 23.91 -48.15 -29.71
CA GLY A 609 25.29 -47.96 -29.23
C GLY A 609 25.72 -46.47 -29.18
N GLU A 610 25.38 -45.69 -30.20
CA GLU A 610 25.65 -44.25 -30.25
C GLU A 610 24.85 -43.46 -29.22
N LEU A 611 23.59 -43.81 -29.00
CA LEU A 611 22.77 -43.19 -27.97
C LEU A 611 23.28 -43.51 -26.56
N LEU A 612 23.76 -44.74 -26.33
CA LEU A 612 24.37 -45.14 -25.06
C LEU A 612 25.68 -44.40 -24.79
N SER A 613 26.57 -44.30 -25.78
CA SER A 613 27.83 -43.55 -25.66
C SER A 613 27.59 -42.06 -25.45
N ARG A 614 26.70 -41.44 -26.23
CA ARG A 614 26.31 -40.03 -26.06
C ARG A 614 25.61 -39.79 -24.72
N GLY A 615 24.86 -40.76 -24.21
CA GLY A 615 24.28 -40.75 -22.87
C GLY A 615 25.34 -40.74 -21.77
N ALA A 616 26.37 -41.57 -21.90
CA ALA A 616 27.50 -41.62 -20.99
C ALA A 616 28.30 -40.30 -21.00
N ASP A 617 28.52 -39.70 -22.17
CA ASP A 617 29.20 -38.40 -22.31
C ASP A 617 28.39 -37.25 -21.68
N LYS A 618 27.06 -37.26 -21.87
CA LYS A 618 26.16 -36.29 -21.20
C LYS A 618 26.18 -36.46 -19.68
N MET A 619 26.22 -37.69 -19.17
CA MET A 619 26.37 -37.96 -17.74
C MET A 619 27.72 -37.46 -17.20
N LEU A 620 28.81 -37.71 -17.90
CA LEU A 620 30.15 -37.21 -17.58
C LEU A 620 30.22 -35.68 -17.60
N TRP A 621 29.60 -35.04 -18.60
CA TRP A 621 29.50 -33.59 -18.67
C TRP A 621 28.65 -33.03 -17.54
N ALA A 622 27.49 -33.63 -17.24
CA ALA A 622 26.64 -33.23 -16.13
C ALA A 622 27.35 -33.38 -14.77
N HIS A 623 28.15 -34.44 -14.61
CA HIS A 623 28.99 -34.64 -13.42
C HIS A 623 30.08 -33.56 -13.30
N LYS A 624 30.82 -33.30 -14.38
CA LYS A 624 31.81 -32.20 -14.45
C LYS A 624 31.17 -30.82 -14.23
N ARG A 625 29.93 -30.62 -14.69
CA ARG A 625 29.19 -29.37 -14.49
C ARG A 625 28.68 -29.23 -13.06
N LYS A 626 28.16 -30.30 -12.44
CA LYS A 626 27.82 -30.31 -11.01
C LYS A 626 29.06 -30.02 -10.15
N GLU A 627 30.19 -30.66 -10.45
CA GLU A 627 31.45 -30.38 -9.74
C GLU A 627 31.96 -28.95 -9.96
N SER A 628 31.81 -28.38 -11.16
CA SER A 628 32.26 -27.01 -11.42
C SER A 628 31.31 -25.93 -10.89
N ILE A 629 30.00 -26.22 -10.79
CA ILE A 629 29.02 -25.36 -10.09
C ILE A 629 29.31 -25.34 -8.59
N LEU A 630 29.67 -26.49 -8.00
CA LEU A 630 30.08 -26.56 -6.59
C LEU A 630 31.44 -25.89 -6.31
N LYS A 631 32.29 -25.74 -7.33
CA LYS A 631 33.63 -25.11 -7.22
C LYS A 631 33.66 -23.63 -7.66
N ARG A 632 32.66 -23.14 -8.40
CA ARG A 632 32.54 -21.73 -8.79
C ARG A 632 31.80 -20.94 -7.70
N THR A 633 32.48 -19.96 -7.10
CA THR A 633 31.80 -18.79 -6.56
C THR A 633 31.12 -18.12 -7.76
N CYS A 634 29.79 -18.20 -7.81
CA CYS A 634 29.02 -17.79 -8.98
C CYS A 634 29.34 -16.34 -9.38
N LEU A 635 29.84 -16.13 -10.60
CA LEU A 635 29.78 -14.82 -11.26
C LEU A 635 28.33 -14.62 -11.77
N PRO A 636 27.77 -13.40 -11.68
CA PRO A 636 26.37 -13.15 -11.98
C PRO A 636 26.17 -13.17 -13.49
N LEU A 637 25.58 -14.26 -14.00
CA LEU A 637 24.90 -14.21 -15.30
C LEU A 637 23.56 -13.55 -15.02
N THR A 638 23.43 -12.32 -15.51
CA THR A 638 22.29 -11.43 -15.29
C THR A 638 22.20 -10.99 -13.83
N GLU A 639 21.88 -9.72 -13.57
CA GLU A 639 21.51 -9.31 -12.21
C GLU A 639 20.49 -10.31 -11.70
N ARG A 640 20.87 -11.10 -10.67
CA ARG A 640 19.89 -11.94 -10.00
C ARG A 640 18.92 -10.96 -9.36
N VAL A 641 17.77 -10.76 -10.00
CA VAL A 641 16.61 -10.16 -9.37
C VAL A 641 16.29 -11.08 -8.21
N THR A 642 16.75 -10.69 -7.02
CA THR A 642 16.36 -11.34 -5.79
C THR A 642 14.94 -10.91 -5.53
N PHE A 643 13.98 -11.78 -5.84
CA PHE A 643 12.65 -11.71 -5.25
C PHE A 643 12.83 -12.00 -3.76
N SER A 644 13.07 -10.96 -2.98
CA SER A 644 12.94 -11.10 -1.54
C SER A 644 11.45 -11.15 -1.25
N GLY A 645 10.87 -12.35 -1.18
CA GLY A 645 9.56 -12.57 -0.57
C GLY A 645 9.52 -12.22 0.93
N LYS A 646 10.45 -11.37 1.38
CA LYS A 646 10.56 -10.76 2.71
C LYS A 646 11.14 -9.35 2.54
N GLY A 647 10.30 -8.33 2.66
CA GLY A 647 10.75 -7.05 3.21
C GLY A 647 10.83 -5.83 2.28
N ARG A 648 10.16 -5.82 1.13
CA ARG A 648 9.86 -4.56 0.42
C ARG A 648 8.35 -4.37 0.32
N TRP A 649 7.73 -4.24 1.48
CA TRP A 649 6.35 -3.78 1.55
C TRP A 649 6.35 -2.25 1.36
N PRO A 650 5.23 -1.65 0.93
CA PRO A 650 4.97 -0.23 1.20
C PRO A 650 5.15 0.07 2.70
N HIS A 651 5.20 1.33 3.13
CA HIS A 651 5.56 1.76 4.50
C HIS A 651 4.56 1.33 5.60
N LEU A 652 4.00 0.13 5.52
CA LEU A 652 3.27 -0.61 6.53
C LEU A 652 4.27 -1.03 7.61
N SER A 653 4.65 -0.07 8.45
CA SER A 653 5.56 -0.24 9.58
C SER A 653 4.98 -1.26 10.56
N LEU A 654 5.33 -2.53 10.37
CA LEU A 654 5.12 -3.59 11.33
C LEU A 654 6.30 -3.53 12.32
N GLU A 655 6.24 -2.61 13.29
CA GLU A 655 7.15 -2.71 14.44
C GLU A 655 6.79 -3.99 15.20
N SER A 656 7.69 -4.98 15.13
CA SER A 656 7.55 -6.19 15.93
C SER A 656 7.73 -5.83 17.39
N ILE A 657 6.68 -6.03 18.18
CA ILE A 657 6.73 -5.96 19.63
C ILE A 657 7.77 -6.98 20.12
N GLY A 658 8.91 -6.45 20.60
CA GLY A 658 9.89 -7.16 21.41
C GLY A 658 11.15 -7.61 20.68
N ASP A 659 12.13 -6.72 20.53
CA ASP A 659 13.54 -7.09 20.73
C ASP A 659 14.39 -5.86 21.09
N LEU A 660 15.30 -6.07 22.04
CA LEU A 660 16.16 -5.05 22.65
C LEU A 660 17.19 -4.51 21.65
N ALA A 661 17.18 -3.20 21.41
CA ALA A 661 18.13 -2.52 20.53
C ALA A 661 19.58 -2.58 21.07
N PRO A 662 20.57 -3.02 20.27
CA PRO A 662 21.97 -2.78 20.58
C PRO A 662 22.42 -1.41 20.05
N VAL A 663 23.11 -0.66 20.91
CA VAL A 663 23.72 0.66 20.67
C VAL A 663 24.78 0.57 19.55
N PRO A 664 24.81 1.51 18.57
CA PRO A 664 25.84 1.51 17.53
C PRO A 664 27.13 2.18 18.02
N ILE A 665 28.26 1.51 17.82
CA ILE A 665 29.61 2.08 17.95
C ILE A 665 30.05 2.55 16.56
N VAL A 666 30.37 3.83 16.46
CA VAL A 666 30.88 4.53 15.27
C VAL A 666 32.22 3.95 14.80
N GLY A 667 32.36 3.79 13.48
CA GLY A 667 33.65 3.56 12.81
C GLY A 667 33.51 3.65 11.29
N ALA A 668 33.97 4.75 10.70
CA ALA A 668 33.86 5.07 9.28
C ALA A 668 34.62 4.11 8.36
N GLU A 669 33.98 3.67 7.26
CA GLU A 669 34.69 3.13 6.09
C GLU A 669 34.16 3.78 4.80
N ALA A 670 35.11 4.33 4.02
CA ALA A 670 34.88 4.89 2.71
C ALA A 670 34.78 3.76 1.67
N VAL A 671 33.74 3.81 0.83
CA VAL A 671 33.58 2.91 -0.31
C VAL A 671 33.93 3.66 -1.59
N ASP A 672 34.99 3.19 -2.24
CA ASP A 672 35.49 3.65 -3.54
C ASP A 672 34.94 2.70 -4.62
N VAL A 673 34.10 3.20 -5.52
CA VAL A 673 33.57 2.44 -6.66
C VAL A 673 33.77 3.22 -7.95
N LEU A 674 34.68 2.66 -8.75
CA LEU A 674 34.95 2.88 -10.18
C LEU A 674 35.87 4.05 -10.58
N ASN A 675 36.90 3.64 -11.32
CA ASN A 675 37.96 4.44 -11.93
C ASN A 675 37.43 5.45 -12.95
N THR A 676 36.97 6.60 -12.49
CA THR A 676 36.89 7.84 -13.27
C THR A 676 37.34 8.94 -12.33
N GLY A 677 38.47 9.60 -12.60
CA GLY A 677 39.16 10.51 -11.69
C GLY A 677 38.44 11.83 -11.35
N GLU A 678 37.14 11.79 -11.06
CA GLU A 678 36.31 12.93 -10.69
C GLU A 678 35.69 12.71 -9.31
N LYS A 679 35.92 13.65 -8.40
CA LYS A 679 35.37 13.64 -7.03
C LYS A 679 33.99 14.26 -7.03
N LEU A 680 32.94 13.46 -6.90
CA LEU A 680 31.58 13.94 -6.63
C LEU A 680 31.33 13.97 -5.12
N PHE A 681 30.89 15.12 -4.60
CA PHE A 681 30.43 15.24 -3.22
C PHE A 681 28.93 14.96 -3.17
N ILE A 682 28.54 13.85 -2.55
CA ILE A 682 27.14 13.52 -2.25
C ILE A 682 26.88 13.91 -0.80
N PHE A 683 26.04 14.92 -0.59
CA PHE A 683 25.48 15.20 0.73
C PHE A 683 24.20 14.37 0.90
N ARG A 684 24.19 13.44 1.87
CA ARG A 684 22.99 12.69 2.25
C ARG A 684 22.35 13.30 3.50
N SER A 685 21.02 13.36 3.49
CA SER A 685 20.18 13.65 4.66
C SER A 685 20.28 12.50 5.69
N PRO A 686 20.23 12.77 7.01
CA PRO A 686 20.41 11.77 8.07
C PRO A 686 19.25 10.78 8.28
N THR A 687 18.24 10.73 7.39
CA THR A 687 16.97 10.01 7.62
C THR A 687 16.71 8.83 6.67
N GLU A 688 17.73 8.07 6.29
CA GLU A 688 17.55 6.78 5.58
C GLU A 688 18.17 5.63 6.40
N PRO A 689 17.46 4.50 6.60
CA PRO A 689 18.01 3.34 7.31
C PRO A 689 19.07 2.62 6.46
N GLU A 690 20.19 2.30 7.09
CA GLU A 690 21.36 1.64 6.49
C GLU A 690 21.03 0.24 5.96
N ILE A 691 21.15 0.04 4.65
CA ILE A 691 21.12 -1.29 4.02
C ILE A 691 22.45 -1.99 4.33
N SER A 692 22.45 -2.85 5.34
CA SER A 692 23.59 -3.72 5.68
C SER A 692 23.73 -4.85 4.65
N LEU A 693 24.64 -4.69 3.68
CA LEU A 693 25.07 -5.77 2.80
C LEU A 693 26.07 -6.67 3.55
N HIS A 694 25.61 -7.76 4.14
CA HIS A 694 26.47 -8.83 4.64
C HIS A 694 27.21 -9.52 3.48
N LEU A 695 28.44 -9.12 3.22
CA LEU A 695 29.40 -9.89 2.43
C LEU A 695 30.18 -10.84 3.35
N PRO A 696 30.52 -12.08 2.90
CA PRO A 696 31.30 -13.02 3.70
C PRO A 696 32.75 -12.50 3.87
N PRO A 697 33.44 -12.85 4.99
CA PRO A 697 34.72 -12.23 5.33
C PRO A 697 35.80 -12.63 4.33
N ARG A 698 36.29 -11.66 3.55
CA ARG A 698 37.44 -11.86 2.64
C ARG A 698 38.74 -11.78 3.43
N LYS A 699 39.63 -12.75 3.19
CA LYS A 699 41.00 -12.80 3.70
C LYS A 699 41.75 -11.49 3.35
N LYS A 700 42.36 -10.86 4.35
CA LYS A 700 43.12 -9.60 4.25
C LYS A 700 44.14 -9.65 3.11
N LYS A 701 43.97 -8.81 2.08
CA LYS A 701 44.99 -8.56 1.04
C LYS A 701 46.16 -7.81 1.67
N LYS A 702 47.38 -8.33 1.55
CA LYS A 702 48.62 -7.66 1.97
C LYS A 702 48.78 -6.36 1.17
N SER A 703 48.91 -5.23 1.86
CA SER A 703 49.11 -3.93 1.23
C SER A 703 50.43 -3.88 0.47
N PHE A 704 50.43 -3.22 -0.69
CA PHE A 704 51.58 -3.03 -1.59
C PHE A 704 52.81 -2.44 -0.87
N LEU A 705 52.57 -1.64 0.17
CA LEU A 705 53.62 -1.05 1.02
C LEU A 705 54.38 -2.09 1.85
N ASN A 706 53.74 -3.20 2.22
CA ASN A 706 54.40 -4.29 2.95
C ASN A 706 55.18 -5.23 2.02
N ALA A 707 54.77 -5.35 0.75
CA ALA A 707 55.51 -6.13 -0.25
C ALA A 707 56.84 -5.45 -0.63
N LYS A 708 56.84 -4.11 -0.77
CA LYS A 708 58.06 -3.35 -1.09
C LYS A 708 59.04 -3.30 0.10
N LYS A 709 58.54 -3.28 1.34
CA LYS A 709 59.36 -3.35 2.55
C LYS A 709 60.00 -4.73 2.77
N ALA A 710 59.32 -5.80 2.35
CA ALA A 710 59.86 -7.16 2.39
C ALA A 710 60.92 -7.41 1.29
N ALA A 711 60.80 -6.79 0.13
CA ALA A 711 61.81 -6.86 -0.94
C ALA A 711 63.14 -6.18 -0.53
N TRP A 712 63.07 -5.05 0.17
CA TRP A 712 64.26 -4.38 0.72
C TRP A 712 64.91 -5.14 1.89
N ALA A 713 64.13 -5.90 2.66
CA ALA A 713 64.64 -6.73 3.76
C ALA A 713 65.30 -8.05 3.30
N LEU A 714 65.11 -8.45 2.03
CA LEU A 714 65.68 -9.68 1.46
C LEU A 714 66.84 -9.45 0.49
N GLY A 715 67.31 -8.20 0.34
CA GLY A 715 68.56 -7.91 -0.38
C GLY A 715 68.58 -8.37 -1.84
N MET A 716 67.47 -8.23 -2.56
CA MET A 716 67.43 -8.47 -4.00
C MET A 716 67.02 -7.17 -4.70
N ASN A 717 67.96 -6.59 -5.46
CA ASN A 717 67.73 -5.43 -6.32
C ASN A 717 66.86 -5.79 -7.53
#